data_AF-A0A518D0L9-F1
#
_entry.id   AF-A0A518D0L9-F1
#
_cell.length_a   1.000
_cell.length_b   1.000
_cell.length_c   1.000
_cell.angle_alpha   90.00
_cell.angle_beta   90.00
_cell.angle_gamma   90.00
#
_symmetry.space_group_name_H-M   'P 1'
#
loop_
_entity.id
_entity.type
_entity.pdbx_description
1 polymer ?
#
loop_
_entity_poly.entity_id
_entity_poly.type
_entity_poly.pdbx_seq_one_letter_code
_entity_poly.pdbx_strand_id
1 'polypeptide(L)'
;MPLLDLPRPAFVAVAFLGLSTFLCPRASAHGGIYRGPGDTVPPGAGSPPSSAPPVTGGRPDGPAPEAPTGPTTPPGAGAPFLPGSPGGDKGPSTPDGYVDTNSDPTAWSFWWEFNKDPFLELKAAVHRANSTGEGDGHFLGDPAGPSVPASLAPTTEQIRGEIVPALLAALEGESDNDIVTAVLIALAKIGDPPQGGDAIAFGPILARHLDSPSQEVGETAALALGILGSTERANVDRLLALLNDSEEGRRLTGNPQQGVSLRTRTFAAYGLGLVGRRAVDASHDLARDTIAKALAGALLPAAREATQDLAAAIVISIGLVPLPSSGDPSVLERPVDLVDPGAIDSLEAQIALLSSVLEDGNADRYMRAHVPTALGRLVRSCDGEFQRTLEAHVAERLLKPIDPKAGRGTPEEVQQSCALALGLIGDADGDALDRRIRAALMTAHRDHQRQTKDFALIALAKIAAREGELVSEDGEVLDPAQRSAARNDVAEFLTQRLLKGRSGEQHYAGLALGVLHERLRERGERPIVASLVALHDELAAADGADDIGAFAVATGLAGSIDSKKELEHKLVTTRTPAARGYVALSLGMLGSTTSSELIQALVERSEYEPELLKQAAIALGLLGDKRTVELLSRMLADARSLSTQAALATALGIIGDRRSVETLVKMLQDETLTGTARAFAAAALGLVADKEPMPWNSKIGVDLNYRASVETLNSTDGKGVLNIL
;
A
#
# COMPACT_ATOMS: atom_id res chain seq x y z
N MET A 1 8.52 31.91 -74.26
CA MET A 1 9.55 32.90 -74.70
C MET A 1 9.40 34.15 -73.83
N PRO A 2 10.48 34.92 -73.58
CA PRO A 2 11.16 34.94 -72.27
C PRO A 2 11.13 36.36 -71.64
N LEU A 3 11.73 36.73 -70.50
CA LEU A 3 13.10 36.66 -69.94
C LEU A 3 12.97 36.96 -68.40
N LEU A 4 13.80 36.45 -67.48
CA LEU A 4 15.16 36.90 -67.06
C LEU A 4 15.20 38.42 -66.70
N ASP A 5 15.83 38.91 -65.62
CA ASP A 5 16.71 38.27 -64.61
C ASP A 5 16.84 39.08 -63.28
N LEU A 6 17.54 38.48 -62.31
CA LEU A 6 18.10 38.93 -61.00
C LEU A 6 18.52 40.42 -60.82
N PRO A 7 18.54 40.98 -59.56
CA PRO A 7 19.66 40.73 -58.62
C PRO A 7 19.40 40.76 -57.08
N ARG A 8 20.36 40.14 -56.35
CA ARG A 8 20.75 40.41 -54.93
C ARG A 8 22.06 41.24 -54.97
N PRO A 9 22.45 42.09 -53.97
CA PRO A 9 22.58 41.77 -52.53
C PRO A 9 21.98 42.90 -51.62
N ALA A 10 22.28 43.14 -50.33
CA ALA A 10 23.32 42.66 -49.39
C ALA A 10 22.86 42.70 -47.89
N PHE A 11 23.79 42.43 -46.97
CA PHE A 11 23.66 42.56 -45.51
C PHE A 11 23.91 43.99 -45.00
N VAL A 12 23.17 44.43 -43.95
CA VAL A 12 23.68 44.96 -42.66
C VAL A 12 22.61 44.68 -41.58
N ALA A 13 23.02 44.39 -40.34
CA ALA A 13 22.14 44.01 -39.23
C ALA A 13 22.01 45.08 -38.14
N VAL A 14 20.88 45.11 -37.43
CA VAL A 14 20.76 45.42 -35.98
C VAL A 14 19.63 44.55 -35.41
N ALA A 15 19.82 43.99 -34.21
CA ALA A 15 18.87 43.09 -33.54
C ALA A 15 17.89 43.84 -32.62
N PHE A 16 16.74 43.22 -32.32
CA PHE A 16 16.14 43.29 -30.98
C PHE A 16 15.30 42.04 -30.68
N LEU A 17 15.31 41.58 -29.42
CA LEU A 17 14.59 40.38 -28.98
C LEU A 17 13.08 40.66 -28.81
N GLY A 18 12.26 39.64 -29.11
CA GLY A 18 10.84 39.60 -28.80
C GLY A 18 10.42 38.18 -28.40
N LEU A 19 10.32 37.93 -27.10
CA LEU A 19 9.91 36.65 -26.52
C LEU A 19 8.42 36.39 -26.84
N SER A 20 8.09 35.27 -27.47
CA SER A 20 6.71 34.84 -27.74
C SER A 20 6.41 33.51 -27.06
N THR A 21 6.14 33.55 -25.75
CA THR A 21 5.69 32.38 -24.98
C THR A 21 4.27 32.00 -25.35
N PHE A 22 4.10 30.84 -26.00
CA PHE A 22 2.78 30.22 -26.17
C PHE A 22 2.25 29.76 -24.80
N LEU A 23 1.21 30.45 -24.30
CA LEU A 23 0.43 30.00 -23.16
C LEU A 23 -0.49 28.87 -23.59
N CYS A 24 -0.10 27.63 -23.27
CA CYS A 24 -0.98 26.47 -23.39
C CYS A 24 -2.02 26.51 -22.25
N PRO A 25 -3.34 26.52 -22.53
CA PRO A 25 -4.34 26.49 -21.48
C PRO A 25 -4.33 25.15 -20.75
N ARG A 26 -4.12 25.16 -19.43
CA ARG A 26 -4.34 23.97 -18.59
C ARG A 26 -5.82 23.59 -18.65
N ALA A 27 -6.14 22.50 -19.35
CA ALA A 27 -7.46 21.91 -19.32
C ALA A 27 -7.64 21.11 -18.01
N SER A 28 -8.21 21.74 -16.98
CA SER A 28 -8.68 21.05 -15.77
C SER A 28 -9.96 20.25 -16.08
N ALA A 29 -9.81 19.09 -16.69
CA ALA A 29 -10.89 18.12 -16.82
C ALA A 29 -11.15 17.45 -15.46
N HIS A 30 -12.32 17.70 -14.88
CA HIS A 30 -12.76 17.07 -13.64
C HIS A 30 -13.52 15.78 -13.98
N GLY A 31 -12.79 14.70 -14.28
CA GLY A 31 -13.31 13.35 -14.17
C GLY A 31 -13.19 12.90 -12.71
N GLY A 32 -14.30 12.53 -12.08
CA GLY A 32 -14.25 11.76 -10.84
C GLY A 32 -13.76 10.36 -11.17
N ILE A 33 -12.75 9.87 -10.44
CA ILE A 33 -12.27 8.50 -10.57
C ILE A 33 -13.03 7.63 -9.59
N TYR A 34 -13.44 6.45 -10.04
CA TYR A 34 -14.11 5.49 -9.21
C TYR A 34 -13.19 4.94 -8.12
N ARG A 35 -13.60 5.16 -6.87
CA ARG A 35 -13.00 4.53 -5.70
C ARG A 35 -13.91 3.39 -5.28
N GLY A 36 -13.44 2.16 -5.49
CA GLY A 36 -14.15 0.94 -5.12
C GLY A 36 -14.54 0.86 -3.62
N PRO A 37 -15.33 -0.14 -3.25
CA PRO A 37 -15.53 -0.52 -1.87
C PRO A 37 -14.23 -1.15 -1.37
N GLY A 38 -13.44 -0.33 -0.69
CA GLY A 38 -12.03 -0.62 -0.50
C GLY A 38 -11.72 -1.75 0.44
N ASP A 39 -11.11 -2.81 -0.11
CA ASP A 39 -9.94 -3.42 0.53
C ASP A 39 -8.97 -2.34 0.99
N THR A 40 -8.13 -2.65 1.96
CA THR A 40 -7.69 -1.63 2.92
C THR A 40 -6.81 -0.54 2.31
N VAL A 41 -7.47 0.53 1.84
CA VAL A 41 -6.83 1.68 1.21
C VAL A 41 -6.00 2.39 2.27
N PRO A 42 -4.66 2.42 2.14
CA PRO A 42 -3.86 3.19 3.06
C PRO A 42 -4.22 4.68 2.95
N PRO A 43 -4.19 5.43 4.07
CA PRO A 43 -4.53 6.84 4.08
C PRO A 43 -3.62 7.65 3.14
N GLY A 44 -4.25 8.56 2.38
CA GLY A 44 -3.58 9.40 1.40
C GLY A 44 -2.52 10.29 2.03
N ALA A 45 -1.31 10.29 1.46
CA ALA A 45 -0.23 11.15 1.93
C ALA A 45 -0.42 12.59 1.44
N GLY A 46 -0.53 13.53 2.37
CA GLY A 46 -0.65 14.97 2.06
C GLY A 46 0.49 15.49 1.18
N SER A 47 0.15 16.29 0.16
CA SER A 47 1.13 16.82 -0.80
C SER A 47 2.19 17.70 -0.11
N PRO A 48 3.48 17.60 -0.49
CA PRO A 48 4.50 18.51 0.01
C PRO A 48 4.21 19.96 -0.43
N PRO A 49 4.57 20.98 0.39
CA PRO A 49 4.41 22.37 0.00
C PRO A 49 5.25 22.66 -1.25
N SER A 50 4.64 23.27 -2.26
CA SER A 50 5.33 23.58 -3.52
C SER A 50 6.49 24.54 -3.26
N SER A 51 7.67 24.19 -3.79
CA SER A 51 8.91 24.94 -3.59
C SER A 51 8.92 26.24 -4.41
N ALA A 52 8.23 27.27 -3.93
CA ALA A 52 8.50 28.64 -4.33
C ALA A 52 9.86 29.09 -3.75
N PRO A 53 10.73 29.77 -4.51
CA PRO A 53 12.02 30.21 -4.01
C PRO A 53 11.87 31.25 -2.89
N PRO A 54 12.74 31.24 -1.86
CA PRO A 54 12.60 32.12 -0.71
C PRO A 54 12.86 33.58 -1.09
N VAL A 55 11.84 34.44 -0.93
CA VAL A 55 11.99 35.89 -1.06
C VAL A 55 12.73 36.42 0.18
N THR A 56 14.00 36.75 0.01
CA THR A 56 14.85 37.30 1.08
C THR A 56 14.38 38.69 1.51
N GLY A 57 14.11 38.88 2.80
CA GLY A 57 13.69 40.16 3.36
C GLY A 57 14.84 41.17 3.51
N GLY A 58 14.55 42.45 3.23
CA GLY A 58 15.41 43.60 3.52
C GLY A 58 14.57 44.83 3.90
N ARG A 59 15.11 45.66 4.81
CA ARG A 59 14.56 46.93 5.34
C ARG A 59 15.73 47.94 5.42
N PRO A 60 15.52 49.26 5.61
CA PRO A 60 14.27 50.06 5.64
C PRO A 60 14.34 51.36 4.77
N ASP A 61 13.23 52.12 4.71
CA ASP A 61 13.11 53.60 4.87
C ASP A 61 11.80 54.15 4.26
N GLY A 62 11.26 55.26 4.79
CA GLY A 62 9.92 55.82 4.47
C GLY A 62 9.91 56.92 3.38
N PRO A 63 8.90 57.82 3.30
CA PRO A 63 7.68 57.99 4.11
C PRO A 63 6.35 57.92 3.30
N ALA A 64 5.20 58.15 3.95
CA ALA A 64 3.86 58.18 3.32
C ALA A 64 3.28 59.61 3.20
N PRO A 65 2.37 59.88 2.23
CA PRO A 65 1.47 61.03 2.21
C PRO A 65 -0.03 60.67 2.31
N GLU A 66 -0.90 61.69 2.35
CA GLU A 66 -2.20 61.70 3.06
C GLU A 66 -3.47 61.43 2.20
N ALA A 67 -4.63 61.39 2.88
CA ALA A 67 -5.99 61.12 2.37
C ALA A 67 -6.67 62.34 1.68
N PRO A 68 -7.97 62.24 1.29
CA PRO A 68 -8.97 62.94 2.11
C PRO A 68 -10.43 62.37 2.20
N THR A 69 -10.95 62.35 3.44
CA THR A 69 -12.30 62.78 3.94
C THR A 69 -13.65 62.39 3.27
N GLY A 70 -14.44 61.55 3.99
CA GLY A 70 -15.80 61.82 4.53
C GLY A 70 -17.03 61.94 3.59
N PRO A 71 -18.29 62.01 4.12
CA PRO A 71 -18.75 62.04 5.53
C PRO A 71 -19.74 60.89 5.92
N THR A 72 -20.38 60.97 7.10
CA THR A 72 -21.16 59.89 7.77
C THR A 72 -22.59 60.28 8.22
N THR A 73 -23.40 59.25 8.61
CA THR A 73 -24.66 59.25 9.43
C THR A 73 -26.05 59.27 8.73
N PRO A 74 -27.19 58.86 9.38
CA PRO A 74 -27.48 57.54 10.00
C PRO A 74 -28.92 56.97 9.62
N PRO A 75 -29.74 56.26 10.45
CA PRO A 75 -30.26 54.92 10.13
C PRO A 75 -31.78 54.79 9.84
N GLY A 76 -32.21 53.67 9.23
CA GLY A 76 -33.62 53.27 9.09
C GLY A 76 -33.81 51.92 8.34
N ALA A 77 -34.81 51.12 8.70
CA ALA A 77 -34.95 49.72 8.28
C ALA A 77 -35.84 49.49 7.04
N GLY A 78 -35.57 48.41 6.28
CA GLY A 78 -36.46 47.89 5.23
C GLY A 78 -35.75 46.95 4.23
N ALA A 79 -36.13 45.67 4.22
CA ALA A 79 -35.72 44.69 3.18
C ALA A 79 -36.61 44.85 1.92
N PRO A 80 -36.28 44.32 0.72
CA PRO A 80 -35.88 42.92 0.49
C PRO A 80 -34.59 42.71 -0.34
N PHE A 81 -34.04 41.49 -0.24
CA PHE A 81 -32.95 41.00 -1.08
C PHE A 81 -33.42 40.65 -2.50
N LEU A 82 -32.52 40.85 -3.49
CA LEU A 82 -32.58 40.27 -4.83
C LEU A 82 -31.20 39.65 -5.17
N PRO A 83 -31.12 38.67 -6.09
CA PRO A 83 -30.34 37.46 -5.82
C PRO A 83 -28.88 37.55 -6.25
N GLY A 84 -27.99 36.98 -5.42
CA GLY A 84 -26.65 36.60 -5.84
C GLY A 84 -26.69 35.38 -6.78
N SER A 85 -25.68 35.27 -7.64
CA SER A 85 -25.54 34.23 -8.66
C SER A 85 -25.59 32.80 -8.09
N PRO A 86 -25.98 31.79 -8.90
CA PRO A 86 -26.05 30.40 -8.44
C PRO A 86 -24.71 29.93 -7.89
N GLY A 87 -24.74 29.24 -6.75
CA GLY A 87 -23.56 28.56 -6.22
C GLY A 87 -23.07 27.50 -7.21
N GLY A 88 -21.76 27.38 -7.36
CA GLY A 88 -21.18 26.20 -8.00
C GLY A 88 -21.45 24.99 -7.10
N ASP A 89 -22.17 24.00 -7.63
CA ASP A 89 -22.44 22.76 -6.91
C ASP A 89 -21.12 22.10 -6.51
N LYS A 90 -20.95 21.87 -5.20
CA LYS A 90 -19.95 20.92 -4.72
C LYS A 90 -20.44 19.52 -5.09
N GLY A 91 -19.74 18.88 -6.02
CA GLY A 91 -19.97 17.46 -6.33
C GLY A 91 -19.86 16.59 -5.08
N PRO A 92 -20.52 15.42 -5.06
CA PRO A 92 -20.57 14.57 -3.87
C PRO A 92 -19.17 14.05 -3.52
N SER A 93 -18.64 14.49 -2.39
CA SER A 93 -17.44 13.92 -1.78
C SER A 93 -17.82 12.71 -0.94
N THR A 94 -17.50 11.51 -1.42
CA THR A 94 -17.55 10.27 -0.62
C THR A 94 -16.29 10.15 0.26
N PRO A 95 -16.40 9.50 1.44
CA PRO A 95 -15.60 9.92 2.60
C PRO A 95 -14.17 9.39 2.63
N ASP A 96 -13.33 10.10 3.40
CA ASP A 96 -11.93 9.76 3.68
C ASP A 96 -11.77 8.34 4.25
N GLY A 97 -10.81 7.60 3.71
CA GLY A 97 -10.50 6.24 4.15
C GLY A 97 -9.75 6.23 5.48
N TYR A 98 -10.38 5.64 6.51
CA TYR A 98 -9.82 5.20 7.80
C TYR A 98 -9.18 6.27 8.73
N VAL A 99 -8.42 7.22 8.19
CA VAL A 99 -7.69 8.28 8.87
C VAL A 99 -7.84 9.52 8.00
N ASP A 100 -8.28 10.64 8.59
CA ASP A 100 -8.44 11.93 7.89
C ASP A 100 -7.20 12.23 7.04
N THR A 101 -7.38 12.48 5.75
CA THR A 101 -6.26 12.70 4.81
C THR A 101 -5.46 13.98 5.12
N ASN A 102 -5.94 14.81 6.07
CA ASN A 102 -5.27 15.97 6.64
C ASN A 102 -4.60 15.70 8.01
N SER A 103 -4.73 14.49 8.56
CA SER A 103 -4.16 14.13 9.86
C SER A 103 -2.64 13.93 9.81
N ASP A 104 -2.01 13.93 10.99
CA ASP A 104 -0.57 13.77 11.16
C ASP A 104 -0.10 12.37 10.69
N PRO A 105 0.70 12.24 9.60
CA PRO A 105 1.12 10.93 9.14
C PRO A 105 2.17 10.26 10.04
N THR A 106 2.60 10.92 11.12
CA THR A 106 3.36 10.28 12.23
C THR A 106 2.45 9.67 13.30
N ALA A 107 1.14 9.58 13.06
CA ALA A 107 0.24 8.74 13.86
C ALA A 107 0.56 7.25 13.67
N TRP A 108 0.30 6.45 14.69
CA TRP A 108 0.49 4.98 14.68
C TRP A 108 -0.44 4.28 13.67
N SER A 109 -1.61 4.88 13.44
CA SER A 109 -2.68 4.36 12.61
C SER A 109 -2.31 4.32 11.12
N PHE A 110 -1.47 5.26 10.65
CA PHE A 110 -0.87 5.19 9.30
C PHE A 110 -0.05 3.91 9.14
N TRP A 111 0.88 3.64 10.07
CA TRP A 111 1.70 2.43 9.97
C TRP A 111 0.85 1.16 10.00
N TRP A 112 -0.21 1.10 10.82
CA TRP A 112 -1.13 -0.04 10.83
C TRP A 112 -1.76 -0.31 9.46
N GLU A 113 -2.33 0.70 8.79
CA GLU A 113 -3.02 0.45 7.51
C GLU A 113 -2.12 -0.07 6.40
N PHE A 114 -0.89 0.43 6.32
CA PHE A 114 0.08 -0.05 5.34
C PHE A 114 0.59 -1.47 5.62
N ASN A 115 0.40 -2.00 6.84
CA ASN A 115 1.06 -3.23 7.30
C ASN A 115 0.14 -4.29 7.91
N LYS A 116 -1.18 -4.05 8.01
CA LYS A 116 -2.10 -4.96 8.73
C LYS A 116 -2.42 -6.26 8.01
N ASP A 117 -2.42 -6.31 6.67
CA ASP A 117 -2.91 -7.50 5.95
C ASP A 117 -2.14 -8.78 6.28
N PRO A 118 -0.78 -8.77 6.37
CA PRO A 118 0.00 -9.90 6.86
C PRO A 118 -0.26 -10.29 8.32
N PHE A 119 -0.79 -9.39 9.15
CA PHE A 119 -1.12 -9.67 10.56
C PHE A 119 -2.56 -10.15 10.76
N LEU A 120 -3.47 -9.83 9.82
CA LEU A 120 -4.87 -10.23 9.87
C LEU A 120 -5.14 -11.53 9.12
N GLU A 121 -4.45 -11.78 7.99
CA GLU A 121 -4.68 -12.90 7.06
C GLU A 121 -6.17 -13.20 6.80
N LEU A 122 -7.03 -12.18 6.74
CA LEU A 122 -8.48 -12.35 6.97
C LEU A 122 -9.13 -13.43 6.09
N LYS A 123 -8.86 -13.43 4.78
CA LYS A 123 -9.39 -14.45 3.86
C LYS A 123 -8.95 -15.85 4.27
N ALA A 124 -7.67 -16.04 4.61
CA ALA A 124 -7.17 -17.33 5.08
C ALA A 124 -7.81 -17.72 6.43
N ALA A 125 -8.04 -16.78 7.36
CA ALA A 125 -8.77 -17.04 8.60
C ALA A 125 -10.21 -17.50 8.33
N VAL A 126 -10.98 -16.77 7.52
CA VAL A 126 -12.36 -17.11 7.15
C VAL A 126 -12.44 -18.45 6.41
N HIS A 127 -11.53 -18.71 5.47
CA HIS A 127 -11.50 -19.96 4.70
C HIS A 127 -11.09 -21.16 5.57
N ARG A 128 -10.25 -20.96 6.60
CA ARG A 128 -9.89 -21.98 7.61
C ARG A 128 -11.01 -22.26 8.62
N ALA A 129 -11.85 -21.28 8.97
CA ALA A 129 -12.85 -21.39 10.04
C ALA A 129 -13.91 -22.52 9.87
N ASN A 130 -14.04 -23.10 8.68
CA ASN A 130 -14.94 -24.24 8.42
C ASN A 130 -14.23 -25.62 8.37
N SER A 131 -12.90 -25.69 8.49
CA SER A 131 -12.17 -26.98 8.54
C SER A 131 -12.02 -27.53 9.96
N THR A 132 -11.98 -26.65 10.96
CA THR A 132 -12.07 -27.00 12.38
C THR A 132 -13.53 -27.07 12.83
N GLY A 133 -14.27 -28.05 12.30
CA GLY A 133 -15.59 -28.36 12.81
C GLY A 133 -15.49 -28.89 14.24
N GLU A 134 -16.09 -28.19 15.21
CA GLU A 134 -16.48 -28.80 16.48
C GLU A 134 -17.34 -30.02 16.16
N GLY A 135 -16.92 -31.18 16.69
CA GLY A 135 -17.58 -32.46 16.44
C GLY A 135 -18.86 -32.59 17.23
N ASP A 136 -19.90 -31.86 16.84
CA ASP A 136 -21.27 -32.12 17.30
C ASP A 136 -21.69 -33.53 16.85
N GLY A 137 -22.22 -34.30 17.80
CA GLY A 137 -22.21 -35.75 17.73
C GLY A 137 -22.98 -36.36 16.56
N HIS A 138 -22.25 -37.02 15.65
CA HIS A 138 -22.81 -38.04 14.76
C HIS A 138 -21.97 -39.32 14.73
N PHE A 139 -21.83 -39.96 15.90
CA PHE A 139 -21.35 -41.34 15.98
C PHE A 139 -22.53 -42.31 15.82
N LEU A 140 -22.82 -42.71 14.56
CA LEU A 140 -23.43 -44.01 14.23
C LEU A 140 -23.43 -44.28 12.72
N GLY A 141 -22.27 -44.74 12.22
CA GLY A 141 -22.17 -45.71 11.12
C GLY A 141 -22.65 -45.33 9.71
N ASP A 142 -21.79 -44.65 8.94
CA ASP A 142 -21.70 -44.88 7.48
C ASP A 142 -20.24 -44.68 6.98
N PRO A 143 -19.57 -45.71 6.41
CA PRO A 143 -18.16 -45.62 6.02
C PRO A 143 -17.95 -45.48 4.50
N ALA A 144 -18.50 -44.43 3.87
CA ALA A 144 -18.27 -44.17 2.44
C ALA A 144 -18.41 -42.68 2.01
N GLY A 145 -17.41 -41.84 2.28
CA GLY A 145 -17.29 -40.54 1.61
C GLY A 145 -16.11 -39.69 2.12
N PRO A 146 -15.27 -39.11 1.24
CA PRO A 146 -14.30 -38.12 1.66
C PRO A 146 -15.03 -36.80 1.94
N SER A 147 -15.32 -36.53 3.21
CA SER A 147 -15.86 -35.24 3.66
C SER A 147 -14.81 -34.15 3.51
N VAL A 148 -14.72 -33.55 2.32
CA VAL A 148 -13.89 -32.35 2.08
C VAL A 148 -14.43 -31.25 3.00
N PRO A 149 -13.62 -30.66 3.91
CA PRO A 149 -14.08 -29.58 4.76
C PRO A 149 -14.56 -28.40 3.90
N ALA A 150 -15.80 -27.98 4.13
CA ALA A 150 -16.52 -27.09 3.22
C ALA A 150 -16.03 -25.64 3.36
N SER A 151 -14.92 -25.29 2.71
CA SER A 151 -14.36 -23.94 2.68
C SER A 151 -15.42 -22.87 2.40
N LEU A 152 -15.24 -21.70 3.02
CA LEU A 152 -16.03 -20.50 2.74
C LEU A 152 -15.52 -19.75 1.49
N ALA A 153 -14.38 -20.14 0.92
CA ALA A 153 -13.91 -19.63 -0.37
C ALA A 153 -14.89 -19.97 -1.51
N PRO A 154 -15.06 -19.08 -2.52
CA PRO A 154 -15.85 -19.38 -3.72
C PRO A 154 -15.34 -20.62 -4.45
N THR A 155 -16.27 -21.43 -4.99
CA THR A 155 -15.89 -22.60 -5.78
C THR A 155 -15.49 -22.18 -7.20
N THR A 156 -14.65 -22.97 -7.86
CA THR A 156 -14.30 -22.73 -9.27
C THR A 156 -15.53 -22.71 -10.19
N GLU A 157 -16.57 -23.48 -9.86
CA GLU A 157 -17.85 -23.47 -10.56
C GLU A 157 -18.59 -22.15 -10.37
N GLN A 158 -18.68 -21.64 -9.13
CA GLN A 158 -19.31 -20.36 -8.81
C GLN A 158 -18.57 -19.17 -9.46
N ILE A 159 -17.23 -19.18 -9.44
CA ILE A 159 -16.43 -18.16 -10.13
C ILE A 159 -16.72 -18.14 -11.64
N ARG A 160 -16.77 -19.32 -12.29
CA ARG A 160 -16.98 -19.44 -13.75
C ARG A 160 -18.43 -19.29 -14.20
N GLY A 161 -19.39 -19.71 -13.37
CA GLY A 161 -20.80 -19.78 -13.71
C GLY A 161 -21.61 -18.56 -13.29
N GLU A 162 -21.20 -17.87 -12.23
CA GLU A 162 -21.92 -16.71 -11.68
C GLU A 162 -21.09 -15.42 -11.79
N ILE A 163 -19.87 -15.42 -11.24
CA ILE A 163 -19.09 -14.19 -11.04
C ILE A 163 -18.53 -13.63 -12.35
N VAL A 164 -17.74 -14.43 -13.07
CA VAL A 164 -17.11 -14.01 -14.34
C VAL A 164 -18.15 -13.65 -15.41
N PRO A 165 -19.25 -14.41 -15.62
CA PRO A 165 -20.28 -14.03 -16.57
C PRO A 165 -20.98 -12.71 -16.21
N ALA A 166 -21.27 -12.46 -14.92
CA ALA A 166 -21.88 -11.20 -14.49
C ALA A 166 -20.95 -10.00 -14.71
N LEU A 167 -19.65 -10.16 -14.42
CA LEU A 167 -18.63 -9.13 -14.68
C LEU A 167 -18.47 -8.86 -16.19
N LEU A 168 -18.34 -9.91 -17.02
CA LEU A 168 -18.20 -9.74 -18.47
C LEU A 168 -19.45 -9.10 -19.10
N ALA A 169 -20.66 -9.49 -18.68
CA ALA A 169 -21.89 -8.87 -19.14
C ALA A 169 -21.96 -7.37 -18.77
N ALA A 170 -21.50 -7.00 -17.58
CA ALA A 170 -21.37 -5.60 -17.16
C ALA A 170 -20.30 -4.84 -17.98
N LEU A 171 -19.22 -5.50 -18.42
CA LEU A 171 -18.19 -4.87 -19.27
C LEU A 171 -18.66 -4.65 -20.72
N GLU A 172 -19.48 -5.54 -21.26
CA GLU A 172 -19.96 -5.48 -22.65
C GLU A 172 -21.13 -4.49 -22.83
N GLY A 173 -21.98 -4.31 -21.82
CA GLY A 173 -23.21 -3.51 -21.90
C GLY A 173 -23.08 -2.05 -21.47
N GLU A 174 -21.98 -1.66 -20.83
CA GLU A 174 -21.91 -0.43 -20.03
C GLU A 174 -20.90 0.59 -20.55
N SER A 175 -21.21 1.88 -20.41
CA SER A 175 -20.30 3.00 -20.72
C SER A 175 -19.94 3.87 -19.51
N ASP A 176 -20.42 3.50 -18.31
CA ASP A 176 -20.09 4.17 -17.06
C ASP A 176 -18.67 3.80 -16.62
N ASN A 177 -17.81 4.81 -16.43
CA ASN A 177 -16.41 4.61 -16.04
C ASN A 177 -16.28 3.83 -14.73
N ASP A 178 -17.19 4.03 -13.77
CA ASP A 178 -17.12 3.41 -12.45
C ASP A 178 -17.27 1.89 -12.58
N ILE A 179 -18.26 1.45 -13.36
CA ILE A 179 -18.49 0.02 -13.60
C ILE A 179 -17.34 -0.57 -14.41
N VAL A 180 -16.91 0.09 -15.48
CA VAL A 180 -15.81 -0.41 -16.33
C VAL A 180 -14.53 -0.57 -15.54
N THR A 181 -14.11 0.42 -14.75
CA THR A 181 -12.87 0.33 -13.96
C THR A 181 -12.95 -0.73 -12.87
N ALA A 182 -14.07 -0.80 -12.13
CA ALA A 182 -14.32 -1.83 -11.12
C ALA A 182 -14.25 -3.24 -11.71
N VAL A 183 -14.84 -3.45 -12.88
CA VAL A 183 -14.85 -4.75 -13.56
C VAL A 183 -13.46 -5.12 -14.08
N LEU A 184 -12.70 -4.17 -14.66
CA LEU A 184 -11.32 -4.42 -15.10
C LEU A 184 -10.44 -4.93 -13.96
N ILE A 185 -10.50 -4.30 -12.78
CA ILE A 185 -9.71 -4.75 -11.62
C ILE A 185 -10.28 -6.05 -11.01
N ALA A 186 -11.60 -6.22 -10.97
CA ALA A 186 -12.22 -7.46 -10.50
C ALA A 186 -11.77 -8.68 -11.32
N LEU A 187 -11.79 -8.59 -12.65
CA LEU A 187 -11.29 -9.64 -13.54
C LEU A 187 -9.78 -9.88 -13.34
N ALA A 188 -8.99 -8.83 -13.13
CA ALA A 188 -7.57 -8.95 -12.85
C ALA A 188 -7.27 -9.67 -11.51
N LYS A 189 -8.04 -9.37 -10.45
CA LYS A 189 -7.97 -10.06 -9.14
C LYS A 189 -8.34 -11.53 -9.23
N ILE A 190 -9.44 -11.85 -9.92
CA ILE A 190 -9.86 -13.24 -10.17
C ILE A 190 -8.78 -14.02 -10.93
N GLY A 191 -8.12 -13.38 -11.90
CA GLY A 191 -7.10 -14.00 -12.72
C GLY A 191 -7.66 -14.95 -13.78
N ASP A 192 -6.81 -15.35 -14.74
CA ASP A 192 -7.23 -16.27 -15.79
C ASP A 192 -7.74 -17.61 -15.17
N PRO A 193 -8.92 -18.12 -15.57
CA PRO A 193 -9.50 -19.32 -14.98
C PRO A 193 -8.59 -20.55 -15.24
N PRO A 194 -8.44 -21.48 -14.26
CA PRO A 194 -7.49 -22.59 -14.38
C PRO A 194 -7.67 -23.41 -15.66
N GLN A 195 -6.56 -23.74 -16.34
CA GLN A 195 -6.59 -24.19 -17.74
C GLN A 195 -7.50 -25.41 -17.99
N GLY A 196 -8.38 -25.29 -19.00
CA GLY A 196 -9.23 -26.37 -19.50
C GLY A 196 -10.44 -25.85 -20.29
N GLY A 197 -10.58 -26.30 -21.55
CA GLY A 197 -11.67 -25.90 -22.45
C GLY A 197 -11.48 -24.50 -23.07
N ASP A 198 -12.59 -23.88 -23.48
CA ASP A 198 -12.68 -22.49 -24.00
C ASP A 198 -12.45 -21.45 -22.89
N ALA A 199 -11.31 -21.56 -22.19
CA ALA A 199 -10.95 -20.67 -21.09
C ALA A 199 -10.69 -19.24 -21.62
N ILE A 200 -11.50 -18.30 -21.14
CA ILE A 200 -11.41 -16.88 -21.51
C ILE A 200 -10.15 -16.29 -20.86
N ALA A 201 -9.15 -15.96 -21.68
CA ALA A 201 -8.00 -15.20 -21.23
C ALA A 201 -8.39 -13.73 -21.03
N PHE A 202 -8.17 -13.19 -19.83
CA PHE A 202 -8.53 -11.82 -19.48
C PHE A 202 -7.52 -10.79 -20.00
N GLY A 203 -6.24 -11.15 -20.14
CA GLY A 203 -5.21 -10.23 -20.66
C GLY A 203 -5.59 -9.54 -22.00
N PRO A 204 -6.06 -10.26 -23.02
CA PRO A 204 -6.59 -9.68 -24.26
C PRO A 204 -7.88 -8.85 -24.09
N ILE A 205 -8.68 -9.09 -23.05
CA ILE A 205 -9.89 -8.31 -22.76
C ILE A 205 -9.48 -6.98 -22.12
N LEU A 206 -8.70 -7.02 -21.03
CA LEU A 206 -8.17 -5.83 -20.34
C LEU A 206 -7.41 -4.91 -21.32
N ALA A 207 -6.59 -5.47 -22.20
CA ALA A 207 -5.81 -4.71 -23.18
C ALA A 207 -6.65 -3.93 -24.22
N ARG A 208 -7.93 -4.26 -24.43
CA ARG A 208 -8.85 -3.51 -25.33
C ARG A 208 -9.31 -2.17 -24.75
N HIS A 209 -9.03 -1.89 -23.48
CA HIS A 209 -9.42 -0.66 -22.82
C HIS A 209 -8.26 0.34 -22.70
N LEU A 210 -7.05 -0.01 -23.17
CA LEU A 210 -5.86 0.84 -23.14
C LEU A 210 -5.96 2.08 -24.04
N ASP A 211 -6.73 2.03 -25.14
CA ASP A 211 -7.00 3.14 -26.06
C ASP A 211 -8.32 3.86 -25.76
N SER A 212 -8.91 3.63 -24.58
CA SER A 212 -10.13 4.30 -24.14
C SER A 212 -9.98 5.83 -24.16
N PRO A 213 -10.99 6.57 -24.63
CA PRO A 213 -11.01 8.04 -24.54
C PRO A 213 -11.09 8.53 -23.08
N SER A 214 -11.48 7.67 -22.14
CA SER A 214 -11.35 7.94 -20.70
C SER A 214 -9.95 7.56 -20.24
N GLN A 215 -9.14 8.57 -19.87
CA GLN A 215 -7.80 8.39 -19.33
C GLN A 215 -7.78 7.45 -18.12
N GLU A 216 -8.78 7.58 -17.24
CA GLU A 216 -8.99 6.71 -16.09
C GLU A 216 -9.09 5.24 -16.51
N VAL A 217 -9.96 4.92 -17.48
CA VAL A 217 -10.16 3.55 -17.96
C VAL A 217 -8.88 2.98 -18.60
N GLY A 218 -8.15 3.79 -19.38
CA GLY A 218 -6.86 3.37 -19.98
C GLY A 218 -5.75 3.14 -18.95
N GLU A 219 -5.69 3.98 -17.91
CA GLU A 219 -4.78 3.80 -16.77
C GLU A 219 -5.13 2.57 -15.94
N THR A 220 -6.41 2.36 -15.62
CA THR A 220 -6.91 1.18 -14.93
C THR A 220 -6.64 -0.09 -15.73
N ALA A 221 -6.81 -0.08 -17.05
CA ALA A 221 -6.48 -1.20 -17.92
C ALA A 221 -4.98 -1.58 -17.86
N ALA A 222 -4.09 -0.59 -17.85
CA ALA A 222 -2.65 -0.82 -17.70
C ALA A 222 -2.29 -1.43 -16.33
N LEU A 223 -2.90 -0.94 -15.25
CA LEU A 223 -2.72 -1.51 -13.92
C LEU A 223 -3.34 -2.92 -13.79
N ALA A 224 -4.52 -3.14 -14.37
CA ALA A 224 -5.22 -4.43 -14.38
C ALA A 224 -4.40 -5.53 -15.08
N LEU A 225 -3.68 -5.22 -16.16
CA LEU A 225 -2.74 -6.16 -16.80
C LEU A 225 -1.57 -6.56 -15.86
N GLY A 226 -1.20 -5.68 -14.93
CA GLY A 226 -0.25 -5.95 -13.85
C GLY A 226 -0.84 -6.83 -12.73
N ILE A 227 -2.01 -6.45 -12.21
CA ILE A 227 -2.74 -7.18 -11.15
C ILE A 227 -3.13 -8.59 -11.64
N LEU A 228 -3.44 -8.75 -12.92
CA LEU A 228 -3.68 -10.04 -13.56
C LEU A 228 -2.53 -11.01 -13.29
N GLY A 229 -1.29 -10.51 -13.21
CA GLY A 229 -0.12 -11.30 -12.81
C GLY A 229 0.24 -12.38 -13.84
N SER A 230 -0.31 -12.29 -15.06
CA SER A 230 -0.05 -13.27 -16.12
C SER A 230 1.38 -13.13 -16.61
N THR A 231 2.15 -14.21 -16.45
CA THR A 231 3.56 -14.32 -16.88
C THR A 231 3.69 -14.71 -18.35
N GLU A 232 2.57 -14.81 -19.08
CA GLU A 232 2.57 -15.03 -20.52
C GLU A 232 3.31 -13.91 -21.25
N ARG A 233 4.13 -14.29 -22.24
CA ARG A 233 4.90 -13.36 -23.08
C ARG A 233 4.03 -12.21 -23.60
N ALA A 234 2.81 -12.50 -24.09
CA ALA A 234 1.93 -11.47 -24.63
C ALA A 234 1.44 -10.44 -23.59
N ASN A 235 1.40 -10.78 -22.30
CA ASN A 235 1.08 -9.82 -21.24
C ASN A 235 2.32 -8.99 -20.85
N VAL A 236 3.46 -9.66 -20.67
CA VAL A 236 4.75 -9.02 -20.37
C VAL A 236 5.14 -8.03 -21.46
N ASP A 237 5.08 -8.44 -22.73
CA ASP A 237 5.45 -7.60 -23.88
C ASP A 237 4.56 -6.33 -23.99
N ARG A 238 3.26 -6.39 -23.61
CA ARG A 238 2.39 -5.20 -23.54
C ARG A 238 2.86 -4.22 -22.46
N LEU A 239 3.09 -4.70 -21.24
CA LEU A 239 3.54 -3.85 -20.13
C LEU A 239 4.92 -3.24 -20.41
N LEU A 240 5.84 -4.01 -21.02
CA LEU A 240 7.13 -3.52 -21.48
C LEU A 240 6.99 -2.46 -22.58
N ALA A 241 6.06 -2.65 -23.52
CA ALA A 241 5.79 -1.67 -24.58
C ALA A 241 5.25 -0.35 -24.01
N LEU A 242 4.37 -0.42 -23.00
CA LEU A 242 3.87 0.75 -22.27
C LEU A 242 5.00 1.47 -21.50
N LEU A 243 5.75 0.77 -20.65
CA LEU A 243 6.85 1.34 -19.85
C LEU A 243 7.85 2.13 -20.71
N ASN A 244 8.28 1.53 -21.81
CA ASN A 244 9.34 2.05 -22.68
C ASN A 244 8.86 3.09 -23.71
N ASP A 245 7.56 3.46 -23.73
CA ASP A 245 6.96 4.32 -24.75
C ASP A 245 7.32 3.86 -26.19
N SER A 246 7.22 2.55 -26.43
CA SER A 246 7.56 1.94 -27.72
C SER A 246 6.48 2.20 -28.77
N GLU A 247 6.77 1.97 -30.05
CA GLU A 247 5.78 2.07 -31.13
C GLU A 247 4.52 1.22 -30.85
N GLU A 248 4.72 0.00 -30.33
CA GLU A 248 3.61 -0.87 -29.91
C GLU A 248 2.88 -0.31 -28.69
N GLY A 249 3.57 0.28 -27.72
CA GLY A 249 2.96 0.90 -26.55
C GLY A 249 2.04 2.06 -26.95
N ARG A 250 2.52 2.93 -27.84
CA ARG A 250 1.74 4.04 -28.40
C ARG A 250 0.57 3.58 -29.26
N ARG A 251 0.72 2.45 -29.95
CA ARG A 251 -0.36 1.82 -30.72
C ARG A 251 -1.44 1.25 -29.80
N LEU A 252 -1.05 0.60 -28.70
CA LEU A 252 -1.96 0.04 -27.70
C LEU A 252 -2.76 1.12 -26.96
N THR A 253 -2.21 2.33 -26.77
CA THR A 253 -2.91 3.46 -26.14
C THR A 253 -3.59 4.41 -27.13
N GLY A 254 -3.69 4.05 -28.41
CA GLY A 254 -4.30 4.91 -29.44
C GLY A 254 -3.56 6.24 -29.71
N ASN A 255 -2.35 6.42 -29.19
CA ASN A 255 -1.60 7.69 -29.17
C ASN A 255 -0.25 7.65 -29.93
N PRO A 256 -0.22 7.22 -31.22
CA PRO A 256 1.02 6.99 -31.99
C PRO A 256 1.94 8.21 -32.10
N GLN A 257 1.40 9.43 -31.94
CA GLN A 257 2.11 10.70 -32.12
C GLN A 257 2.42 11.42 -30.79
N GLN A 258 1.69 11.13 -29.71
CA GLN A 258 1.80 11.84 -28.43
C GLN A 258 2.66 11.10 -27.40
N GLY A 259 2.86 9.79 -27.58
CA GLY A 259 3.53 8.94 -26.60
C GLY A 259 2.57 8.28 -25.62
N VAL A 260 3.05 7.27 -24.90
CA VAL A 260 2.39 6.69 -23.73
C VAL A 260 2.50 7.68 -22.57
N SER A 261 1.38 7.99 -21.91
CA SER A 261 1.37 8.95 -20.81
C SER A 261 2.31 8.52 -19.68
N LEU A 262 2.93 9.48 -18.98
CA LEU A 262 3.85 9.17 -17.87
C LEU A 262 3.16 8.33 -16.79
N ARG A 263 1.88 8.60 -16.52
CA ARG A 263 1.08 7.91 -15.52
C ARG A 263 0.78 6.46 -15.93
N THR A 264 0.48 6.23 -17.21
CA THR A 264 0.37 4.89 -17.81
C THR A 264 1.72 4.14 -17.80
N ARG A 265 2.85 4.79 -18.13
CA ARG A 265 4.21 4.22 -17.99
C ARG A 265 4.49 3.80 -16.56
N THR A 266 4.06 4.59 -15.59
CA THR A 266 4.28 4.36 -14.15
C THR A 266 3.43 3.21 -13.61
N PHE A 267 2.15 3.11 -13.99
CA PHE A 267 1.33 1.93 -13.68
C PHE A 267 1.82 0.66 -14.39
N ALA A 268 2.37 0.78 -15.60
CA ALA A 268 3.05 -0.34 -16.25
C ALA A 268 4.31 -0.79 -15.49
N ALA A 269 5.09 0.14 -14.89
CA ALA A 269 6.22 -0.21 -14.03
C ALA A 269 5.77 -1.01 -12.79
N TYR A 270 4.78 -0.51 -12.02
CA TYR A 270 4.21 -1.26 -10.90
C TYR A 270 3.65 -2.62 -11.34
N GLY A 271 2.96 -2.67 -12.48
CA GLY A 271 2.41 -3.90 -13.04
C GLY A 271 3.48 -4.93 -13.42
N LEU A 272 4.62 -4.49 -13.96
CA LEU A 272 5.79 -5.33 -14.18
C LEU A 272 6.36 -5.87 -12.86
N GLY A 273 6.40 -5.05 -11.80
CA GLY A 273 6.75 -5.50 -10.45
C GLY A 273 5.84 -6.62 -9.93
N LEU A 274 4.52 -6.50 -10.13
CA LEU A 274 3.54 -7.51 -9.72
C LEU A 274 3.65 -8.81 -10.54
N VAL A 275 3.74 -8.72 -11.87
CA VAL A 275 3.93 -9.88 -12.76
C VAL A 275 5.27 -10.57 -12.49
N GLY A 276 6.33 -9.79 -12.29
CA GLY A 276 7.66 -10.30 -11.97
C GLY A 276 7.72 -10.97 -10.60
N ARG A 277 7.03 -10.45 -9.58
CA ARG A 277 6.89 -11.13 -8.29
C ARG A 277 6.21 -12.48 -8.45
N ARG A 278 5.11 -12.54 -9.21
CA ARG A 278 4.41 -13.80 -9.50
C ARG A 278 5.26 -14.76 -10.36
N ALA A 279 6.15 -14.25 -11.21
CA ALA A 279 7.14 -15.05 -11.92
C ALA A 279 8.21 -15.64 -10.97
N VAL A 280 8.62 -14.91 -9.92
CA VAL A 280 9.48 -15.46 -8.86
C VAL A 280 8.76 -16.57 -8.09
N ASP A 281 7.53 -16.30 -7.61
CA ASP A 281 6.73 -17.24 -6.84
C ASP A 281 6.38 -18.52 -7.64
N ALA A 282 6.26 -18.41 -8.96
CA ALA A 282 5.99 -19.54 -9.88
C ALA A 282 7.24 -20.14 -10.55
N SER A 283 8.46 -19.71 -10.17
CA SER A 283 9.73 -20.16 -10.78
C SER A 283 9.78 -20.02 -12.32
N HIS A 284 9.19 -18.95 -12.87
CA HIS A 284 9.14 -18.67 -14.31
C HIS A 284 10.27 -17.72 -14.73
N ASP A 285 11.50 -18.26 -14.74
CA ASP A 285 12.75 -17.49 -14.85
C ASP A 285 12.83 -16.58 -16.08
N LEU A 286 12.27 -16.98 -17.23
CA LEU A 286 12.32 -16.15 -18.45
C LEU A 286 11.56 -14.82 -18.31
N ALA A 287 10.38 -14.84 -17.68
CA ALA A 287 9.63 -13.60 -17.45
C ALA A 287 10.31 -12.76 -16.37
N ARG A 288 10.76 -13.39 -15.29
CA ARG A 288 11.53 -12.77 -14.19
C ARG A 288 12.76 -12.01 -14.73
N ASP A 289 13.60 -12.68 -15.52
CA ASP A 289 14.80 -12.11 -16.14
C ASP A 289 14.50 -10.94 -17.07
N THR A 290 13.54 -11.13 -17.98
CA THR A 290 13.11 -10.11 -18.95
C THR A 290 12.61 -8.85 -18.23
N ILE A 291 11.80 -9.03 -17.18
CA ILE A 291 11.21 -7.93 -16.39
C ILE A 291 12.29 -7.20 -15.59
N ALA A 292 13.14 -7.92 -14.87
CA ALA A 292 14.20 -7.33 -14.04
C ALA A 292 15.16 -6.45 -14.86
N LYS A 293 15.62 -6.96 -16.01
CA LYS A 293 16.50 -6.21 -16.93
C LYS A 293 15.81 -4.98 -17.52
N ALA A 294 14.55 -5.10 -17.91
CA ALA A 294 13.79 -3.96 -18.44
C ALA A 294 13.55 -2.86 -17.39
N LEU A 295 13.20 -3.22 -16.16
CA LEU A 295 13.06 -2.27 -15.06
C LEU A 295 14.39 -1.56 -14.76
N ALA A 296 15.49 -2.31 -14.68
CA ALA A 296 16.82 -1.74 -14.48
C ALA A 296 17.23 -0.77 -15.61
N GLY A 297 17.02 -1.15 -16.86
CA GLY A 297 17.28 -0.29 -18.03
C GLY A 297 16.43 0.97 -18.10
N ALA A 298 15.19 0.94 -17.56
CA ALA A 298 14.28 2.08 -17.53
C ALA A 298 14.59 3.08 -16.39
N LEU A 299 15.29 2.68 -15.33
CA LEU A 299 15.49 3.47 -14.11
C LEU A 299 16.18 4.81 -14.37
N LEU A 300 17.27 4.82 -15.14
CA LEU A 300 18.04 6.04 -15.39
C LEU A 300 17.47 6.96 -16.46
N PRO A 301 16.87 6.47 -17.56
CA PRO A 301 16.01 7.31 -18.39
C PRO A 301 14.96 8.04 -17.55
N ALA A 302 14.22 7.33 -16.68
CA ALA A 302 13.22 7.94 -15.80
C ALA A 302 13.82 8.99 -14.84
N ALA A 303 14.97 8.71 -14.23
CA ALA A 303 15.67 9.65 -13.36
C ALA A 303 16.17 10.91 -14.12
N ARG A 304 16.68 10.74 -15.35
CA ARG A 304 17.16 11.85 -16.21
C ARG A 304 16.01 12.69 -16.78
N GLU A 305 14.86 12.08 -17.04
CA GLU A 305 13.60 12.76 -17.40
C GLU A 305 13.00 13.54 -16.21
N ALA A 306 13.61 13.48 -15.01
CA ALA A 306 13.12 14.04 -13.75
C ALA A 306 11.72 13.52 -13.34
N THR A 307 11.40 12.29 -13.75
CA THR A 307 10.11 11.65 -13.50
C THR A 307 10.11 10.90 -12.17
N GLN A 308 9.99 11.65 -11.07
CA GLN A 308 10.05 11.14 -9.68
C GLN A 308 9.13 9.93 -9.48
N ASP A 309 7.87 10.02 -9.92
CA ASP A 309 6.87 8.96 -9.90
C ASP A 309 7.31 7.66 -10.60
N LEU A 310 7.77 7.77 -11.84
CA LEU A 310 8.19 6.61 -12.63
C LEU A 310 9.46 5.97 -12.04
N ALA A 311 10.42 6.80 -11.60
CA ALA A 311 11.65 6.33 -10.99
C ALA A 311 11.39 5.62 -9.65
N ALA A 312 10.50 6.16 -8.80
CA ALA A 312 10.05 5.51 -7.57
C ALA A 312 9.36 4.16 -7.85
N ALA A 313 8.44 4.13 -8.82
CA ALA A 313 7.75 2.89 -9.22
C ALA A 313 8.72 1.82 -9.73
N ILE A 314 9.74 2.20 -10.50
CA ILE A 314 10.79 1.29 -10.97
C ILE A 314 11.62 0.75 -9.80
N VAL A 315 12.10 1.59 -8.88
CA VAL A 315 12.87 1.14 -7.69
C VAL A 315 12.06 0.17 -6.84
N ILE A 316 10.80 0.49 -6.56
CA ILE A 316 9.86 -0.38 -5.84
C ILE A 316 9.74 -1.73 -6.56
N SER A 317 9.57 -1.71 -7.88
CA SER A 317 9.35 -2.90 -8.71
C SER A 317 10.61 -3.76 -8.84
N ILE A 318 11.80 -3.19 -8.91
CA ILE A 318 13.07 -3.94 -8.84
C ILE A 318 13.13 -4.74 -7.54
N GLY A 319 12.75 -4.14 -6.41
CA GLY A 319 12.66 -4.83 -5.11
C GLY A 319 11.60 -5.93 -5.01
N LEU A 320 10.74 -6.11 -6.03
CA LEU A 320 9.76 -7.19 -6.12
C LEU A 320 10.18 -8.32 -7.07
N VAL A 321 11.18 -8.07 -7.91
CA VAL A 321 11.67 -8.99 -8.95
C VAL A 321 13.17 -9.24 -8.76
N PRO A 322 13.58 -9.85 -7.62
CA PRO A 322 14.97 -10.27 -7.44
C PRO A 322 15.38 -11.26 -8.54
N LEU A 323 16.58 -11.13 -9.06
CA LEU A 323 17.23 -12.12 -9.92
C LEU A 323 17.83 -13.26 -9.08
N PRO A 324 18.23 -14.40 -9.68
CA PRO A 324 19.04 -15.38 -9.00
C PRO A 324 20.38 -14.79 -8.55
N SER A 325 20.90 -15.25 -7.41
CA SER A 325 22.26 -14.95 -6.98
C SER A 325 23.28 -15.63 -7.89
N SER A 326 24.34 -14.92 -8.25
CA SER A 326 25.51 -15.49 -8.93
C SER A 326 26.52 -16.11 -7.95
N GLY A 327 26.45 -15.73 -6.67
CA GLY A 327 27.42 -16.11 -5.63
C GLY A 327 28.80 -15.45 -5.78
N ASP A 328 28.97 -14.50 -6.71
CA ASP A 328 30.21 -13.75 -6.90
C ASP A 328 30.12 -12.39 -6.18
N PRO A 329 30.75 -12.23 -5.00
CA PRO A 329 30.70 -10.96 -4.26
C PRO A 329 31.43 -9.82 -4.99
N SER A 330 32.30 -10.11 -5.97
CA SER A 330 32.99 -9.06 -6.73
C SER A 330 32.04 -8.23 -7.59
N VAL A 331 30.87 -8.78 -7.97
CA VAL A 331 29.82 -8.06 -8.71
C VAL A 331 29.32 -6.83 -7.93
N LEU A 332 29.29 -6.91 -6.60
CA LEU A 332 28.86 -5.84 -5.70
C LEU A 332 29.79 -4.60 -5.72
N GLU A 333 31.06 -4.78 -6.09
CA GLU A 333 32.06 -3.70 -6.14
C GLU A 333 32.31 -3.17 -7.55
N ARG A 334 31.81 -3.86 -8.58
CA ARG A 334 32.02 -3.47 -9.98
C ARG A 334 31.21 -2.21 -10.30
N PRO A 335 31.79 -1.23 -11.02
CA PRO A 335 31.01 -0.13 -11.57
C PRO A 335 29.89 -0.69 -12.44
N VAL A 336 28.65 -0.42 -12.07
CA VAL A 336 27.48 -0.84 -12.82
C VAL A 336 27.49 -0.13 -14.16
N ASP A 337 27.44 -0.85 -15.28
CA ASP A 337 27.21 -0.21 -16.58
C ASP A 337 25.73 0.18 -16.70
N LEU A 338 25.49 1.38 -16.21
CA LEU A 338 24.24 2.12 -16.24
C LEU A 338 23.68 2.37 -17.67
N VAL A 339 24.40 2.02 -18.74
CA VAL A 339 23.95 2.14 -20.14
C VAL A 339 23.59 0.78 -20.75
N ASP A 340 24.05 -0.34 -20.18
CA ASP A 340 23.74 -1.70 -20.65
C ASP A 340 22.81 -2.44 -19.68
N PRO A 341 21.49 -2.56 -19.97
CA PRO A 341 20.57 -3.35 -19.16
C PRO A 341 20.95 -4.83 -19.05
N GLY A 342 21.77 -5.34 -19.98
CA GLY A 342 22.33 -6.69 -19.94
C GLY A 342 23.34 -6.91 -18.81
N ALA A 343 23.93 -5.83 -18.26
CA ALA A 343 24.83 -5.90 -17.11
C ALA A 343 24.12 -6.19 -15.77
N ILE A 344 22.78 -6.17 -15.76
CA ILE A 344 21.96 -6.51 -14.58
C ILE A 344 21.39 -7.93 -14.78
N ASP A 345 22.26 -8.92 -14.64
CA ASP A 345 22.00 -10.34 -14.89
C ASP A 345 21.86 -11.19 -13.61
N SER A 346 22.02 -10.57 -12.45
CA SER A 346 22.21 -11.24 -11.17
C SER A 346 21.71 -10.39 -9.99
N LEU A 347 21.41 -11.04 -8.85
CA LEU A 347 20.95 -10.36 -7.63
C LEU A 347 21.97 -9.33 -7.13
N GLU A 348 23.26 -9.66 -7.22
CA GLU A 348 24.36 -8.81 -6.82
C GLU A 348 24.40 -7.53 -7.68
N ALA A 349 24.17 -7.66 -8.99
CA ALA A 349 24.10 -6.51 -9.90
C ALA A 349 22.90 -5.59 -9.61
N GLN A 350 21.75 -6.15 -9.22
CA GLN A 350 20.60 -5.35 -8.77
C GLN A 350 20.90 -4.60 -7.46
N ILE A 351 21.56 -5.26 -6.50
CA ILE A 351 21.99 -4.65 -5.23
C ILE A 351 23.03 -3.54 -5.49
N ALA A 352 23.98 -3.74 -6.39
CA ALA A 352 24.96 -2.73 -6.79
C ALA A 352 24.31 -1.52 -7.48
N LEU A 353 23.37 -1.76 -8.40
CA LEU A 353 22.60 -0.71 -9.09
C LEU A 353 21.87 0.16 -8.07
N LEU A 354 21.06 -0.45 -7.21
CA LEU A 354 20.29 0.29 -6.21
C LEU A 354 21.22 0.99 -5.20
N SER A 355 22.30 0.35 -4.75
CA SER A 355 23.30 0.97 -3.86
C SER A 355 23.91 2.24 -4.46
N SER A 356 24.23 2.25 -5.76
CA SER A 356 24.73 3.45 -6.45
C SER A 356 23.72 4.60 -6.45
N VAL A 357 22.42 4.30 -6.57
CA VAL A 357 21.34 5.30 -6.52
C VAL A 357 21.17 5.86 -5.11
N LEU A 358 21.26 5.03 -4.06
CA LEU A 358 21.22 5.49 -2.66
C LEU A 358 22.36 6.47 -2.35
N GLU A 359 23.55 6.17 -2.84
CA GLU A 359 24.78 6.91 -2.58
C GLU A 359 24.93 8.18 -3.41
N ASP A 360 24.30 8.28 -4.60
CA ASP A 360 24.33 9.50 -5.41
C ASP A 360 23.60 10.66 -4.70
N GLY A 361 24.36 11.65 -4.27
CA GLY A 361 23.84 12.88 -3.65
C GLY A 361 22.99 13.74 -4.59
N ASN A 362 23.09 13.55 -5.91
CA ASN A 362 22.36 14.30 -6.93
C ASN A 362 21.06 13.62 -7.37
N ALA A 363 20.92 12.32 -7.08
CA ALA A 363 19.70 11.57 -7.37
C ALA A 363 18.51 12.08 -6.53
N ASP A 364 17.31 12.01 -7.12
CA ASP A 364 16.10 12.51 -6.50
C ASP A 364 15.81 11.89 -5.13
N ARG A 365 15.35 12.71 -4.16
CA ARG A 365 15.16 12.26 -2.78
C ARG A 365 14.09 11.19 -2.62
N TYR A 366 13.01 11.21 -3.42
CA TYR A 366 11.93 10.24 -3.33
C TYR A 366 12.34 8.92 -3.97
N MET A 367 12.97 8.97 -5.15
CA MET A 367 13.61 7.79 -5.75
C MET A 367 14.58 7.13 -4.75
N ARG A 368 15.48 7.91 -4.14
CA ARG A 368 16.44 7.44 -3.13
C ARG A 368 15.76 6.90 -1.87
N ALA A 369 14.63 7.46 -1.46
CA ALA A 369 13.91 7.00 -0.28
C ALA A 369 13.22 5.63 -0.50
N HIS A 370 12.95 5.20 -1.74
CA HIS A 370 12.46 3.84 -1.99
C HIS A 370 13.58 2.79 -2.09
N VAL A 371 14.83 3.20 -2.26
CA VAL A 371 15.96 2.27 -2.42
C VAL A 371 16.20 1.38 -1.19
N PRO A 372 16.24 1.88 0.07
CA PRO A 372 16.52 1.03 1.22
C PRO A 372 15.59 -0.17 1.37
N THR A 373 14.27 0.03 1.19
CA THR A 373 13.28 -1.03 1.37
C THR A 373 13.30 -2.01 0.20
N ALA A 374 13.60 -1.54 -1.03
CA ALA A 374 13.87 -2.41 -2.17
C ALA A 374 15.13 -3.28 -1.94
N LEU A 375 16.23 -2.70 -1.43
CA LEU A 375 17.45 -3.44 -1.06
C LEU A 375 17.16 -4.49 0.02
N GLY A 376 16.42 -4.14 1.07
CA GLY A 376 16.03 -5.10 2.12
C GLY A 376 15.21 -6.27 1.59
N ARG A 377 14.30 -6.03 0.63
CA ARG A 377 13.54 -7.09 -0.06
C ARG A 377 14.42 -7.97 -0.96
N LEU A 378 15.37 -7.39 -1.70
CA LEU A 378 16.31 -8.13 -2.54
C LEU A 378 17.20 -9.06 -1.72
N VAL A 379 17.84 -8.54 -0.67
CA VAL A 379 18.71 -9.33 0.22
C VAL A 379 17.96 -10.51 0.82
N ARG A 380 16.72 -10.29 1.29
CA ARG A 380 15.84 -11.31 1.86
C ARG A 380 15.38 -12.41 0.88
N SER A 381 15.70 -12.31 -0.41
CA SER A 381 15.41 -13.32 -1.44
C SER A 381 16.55 -14.30 -1.72
N CYS A 382 17.72 -14.07 -1.13
CA CYS A 382 18.81 -15.03 -1.07
C CYS A 382 18.69 -15.83 0.23
N ASP A 383 19.03 -17.12 0.17
CA ASP A 383 19.13 -18.02 1.34
C ASP A 383 20.55 -18.61 1.41
N GLY A 384 21.03 -18.93 2.62
CA GLY A 384 22.32 -19.59 2.86
C GLY A 384 23.51 -18.63 3.02
N GLU A 385 24.73 -19.17 3.10
CA GLU A 385 25.95 -18.43 3.50
C GLU A 385 26.17 -17.11 2.74
N PHE A 386 25.86 -17.05 1.45
CA PHE A 386 26.03 -15.85 0.64
C PHE A 386 25.06 -14.71 1.01
N GLN A 387 23.91 -15.02 1.64
CA GLN A 387 22.96 -14.04 2.15
C GLN A 387 23.64 -13.09 3.15
N ARG A 388 24.49 -13.60 4.06
CA ARG A 388 25.19 -12.80 5.08
C ARG A 388 26.14 -11.76 4.44
N THR A 389 26.83 -12.14 3.37
CA THR A 389 27.66 -11.20 2.58
C THR A 389 26.82 -10.08 1.94
N LEU A 390 25.61 -10.38 1.45
CA LEU A 390 24.68 -9.38 0.93
C LEU A 390 24.12 -8.48 2.05
N GLU A 391 23.77 -9.07 3.20
CA GLU A 391 23.29 -8.36 4.39
C GLU A 391 24.34 -7.37 4.90
N ALA A 392 25.60 -7.79 5.03
CA ALA A 392 26.71 -6.91 5.40
C ALA A 392 26.91 -5.77 4.41
N HIS A 393 26.97 -6.06 3.10
CA HIS A 393 27.17 -5.06 2.04
C HIS A 393 26.07 -3.98 2.04
N VAL A 394 24.81 -4.38 2.24
CA VAL A 394 23.67 -3.45 2.27
C VAL A 394 23.59 -2.72 3.62
N ALA A 395 23.76 -3.41 4.74
CA ALA A 395 23.64 -2.82 6.06
C ALA A 395 24.65 -1.68 6.29
N GLU A 396 25.90 -1.80 5.85
CA GLU A 396 26.90 -0.71 5.91
C GLU A 396 26.38 0.59 5.25
N ARG A 397 25.69 0.44 4.11
CA ARG A 397 25.13 1.56 3.34
C ARG A 397 23.90 2.16 3.99
N LEU A 398 23.09 1.36 4.67
CA LEU A 398 21.91 1.82 5.40
C LEU A 398 22.25 2.46 6.75
N LEU A 399 23.30 2.00 7.42
CA LEU A 399 23.79 2.54 8.69
C LEU A 399 24.29 3.99 8.54
N LYS A 400 24.97 4.31 7.44
CA LYS A 400 25.56 5.63 7.19
C LYS A 400 24.52 6.78 7.21
N PRO A 401 23.39 6.74 6.48
CA PRO A 401 22.28 7.70 6.58
C PRO A 401 21.75 7.97 7.99
N ILE A 402 21.69 6.95 8.84
CA ILE A 402 21.13 7.07 10.20
C ILE A 402 22.17 7.38 11.27
N ASP A 403 23.46 7.39 10.96
CA ASP A 403 24.49 7.82 11.89
C ASP A 403 24.42 9.35 12.15
N PRO A 404 24.40 9.82 13.41
CA PRO A 404 24.28 11.26 13.73
C PRO A 404 25.40 12.16 13.19
N LYS A 405 26.54 11.61 12.76
CA LYS A 405 27.67 12.35 12.19
C LYS A 405 27.82 12.11 10.69
N ALA A 406 27.87 10.86 10.26
CA ALA A 406 28.10 10.46 8.87
C ALA A 406 26.85 10.64 7.99
N GLY A 407 25.64 10.57 8.57
CA GLY A 407 24.37 10.81 7.89
C GLY A 407 24.00 12.28 7.74
N ARG A 408 24.81 13.23 8.22
CA ARG A 408 24.51 14.66 8.19
C ARG A 408 24.26 15.15 6.77
N GLY A 409 23.08 15.73 6.54
CA GLY A 409 22.64 16.24 5.24
C GLY A 409 21.97 15.20 4.34
N THR A 410 21.78 13.98 4.82
CA THR A 410 20.90 13.00 4.15
C THR A 410 19.44 13.41 4.33
N PRO A 411 18.58 13.35 3.29
CA PRO A 411 17.16 13.68 3.40
C PRO A 411 16.43 12.79 4.43
N GLU A 412 15.46 13.36 5.15
CA GLU A 412 14.74 12.66 6.21
C GLU A 412 14.02 11.41 5.69
N GLU A 413 13.47 11.47 4.48
CA GLU A 413 12.78 10.36 3.82
C GLU A 413 13.72 9.17 3.58
N VAL A 414 14.99 9.42 3.25
CA VAL A 414 16.02 8.38 3.09
C VAL A 414 16.39 7.79 4.46
N GLN A 415 16.53 8.62 5.50
CA GLN A 415 16.83 8.16 6.86
C GLN A 415 15.72 7.28 7.45
N GLN A 416 14.46 7.67 7.24
CA GLN A 416 13.27 6.89 7.60
C GLN A 416 13.29 5.50 6.94
N SER A 417 13.54 5.45 5.63
CA SER A 417 13.60 4.19 4.88
C SER A 417 14.77 3.31 5.28
N CYS A 418 15.94 3.89 5.58
CA CYS A 418 17.07 3.14 6.13
C CYS A 418 16.75 2.50 7.49
N ALA A 419 16.04 3.21 8.38
CA ALA A 419 15.60 2.65 9.66
C ALA A 419 14.64 1.46 9.47
N LEU A 420 13.65 1.57 8.56
CA LEU A 420 12.77 0.45 8.19
C LEU A 420 13.54 -0.74 7.61
N ALA A 421 14.42 -0.48 6.65
CA ALA A 421 15.13 -1.51 5.90
C ALA A 421 16.14 -2.29 6.76
N LEU A 422 16.79 -1.65 7.73
CA LEU A 422 17.57 -2.36 8.75
C LEU A 422 16.70 -3.35 9.57
N GLY A 423 15.43 -3.01 9.77
CA GLY A 423 14.40 -3.90 10.32
C GLY A 423 13.95 -5.05 9.40
N LEU A 424 14.40 -5.10 8.14
CA LEU A 424 14.22 -6.25 7.24
C LEU A 424 15.44 -7.18 7.22
N ILE A 425 16.62 -6.62 7.51
CA ILE A 425 17.92 -7.29 7.40
C ILE A 425 18.30 -7.96 8.72
N GLY A 426 18.52 -7.17 9.78
CA GLY A 426 19.20 -7.67 10.97
C GLY A 426 18.38 -8.63 11.84
N ASP A 427 19.01 -9.33 12.77
CA ASP A 427 18.37 -10.26 13.69
C ASP A 427 18.87 -10.13 15.15
N ALA A 428 18.42 -11.01 16.03
CA ALA A 428 18.72 -10.98 17.46
C ALA A 428 20.09 -11.58 17.83
N ASP A 429 20.89 -12.10 16.89
CA ASP A 429 22.07 -12.88 17.22
C ASP A 429 23.26 -12.06 17.75
N GLY A 430 24.32 -12.79 18.08
CA GLY A 430 25.52 -12.31 18.75
C GLY A 430 26.60 -11.79 17.81
N ASP A 431 26.37 -11.61 16.51
CA ASP A 431 27.40 -11.15 15.58
C ASP A 431 27.73 -9.65 15.73
N ALA A 432 28.80 -9.19 15.06
CA ALA A 432 29.25 -7.79 15.13
C ALA A 432 28.37 -6.82 14.32
N LEU A 433 27.80 -7.27 13.21
CA LEU A 433 26.91 -6.50 12.36
C LEU A 433 25.58 -6.27 13.08
N ASP A 434 24.94 -7.31 13.59
CA ASP A 434 23.62 -7.26 14.19
C ASP A 434 23.59 -6.49 15.50
N ARG A 435 24.63 -6.63 16.35
CA ARG A 435 24.83 -5.72 17.49
C ARG A 435 24.91 -4.26 17.06
N ARG A 436 25.62 -3.96 15.96
CA ARG A 436 25.79 -2.60 15.45
C ARG A 436 24.48 -2.06 14.86
N ILE A 437 23.69 -2.88 14.16
CA ILE A 437 22.35 -2.52 13.67
C ILE A 437 21.44 -2.16 14.83
N ARG A 438 21.33 -3.01 15.86
CA ARG A 438 20.52 -2.76 17.07
C ARG A 438 20.95 -1.48 17.77
N ALA A 439 22.25 -1.27 17.98
CA ALA A 439 22.80 -0.06 18.60
C ALA A 439 22.54 1.22 17.77
N ALA A 440 22.63 1.14 16.44
CA ALA A 440 22.34 2.25 15.54
C ALA A 440 20.86 2.64 15.57
N LEU A 441 19.94 1.67 15.59
CA LEU A 441 18.50 1.94 15.69
C LEU A 441 18.10 2.54 17.05
N MET A 442 18.65 2.03 18.17
CA MET A 442 18.47 2.64 19.49
C MET A 442 19.02 4.08 19.55
N THR A 443 20.13 4.35 18.86
CA THR A 443 20.70 5.71 18.71
C THR A 443 19.81 6.59 17.83
N ALA A 444 19.31 6.06 16.71
CA ALA A 444 18.43 6.78 15.79
C ALA A 444 17.14 7.23 16.51
N HIS A 445 16.54 6.34 17.30
CA HIS A 445 15.40 6.65 18.15
C HIS A 445 15.66 7.81 19.13
N ARG A 446 16.88 8.00 19.63
CA ARG A 446 17.20 9.14 20.50
C ARG A 446 17.39 10.43 19.70
N ASP A 447 18.14 10.38 18.60
CA ASP A 447 18.79 11.57 18.02
C ASP A 447 18.15 12.12 16.72
N HIS A 448 17.19 11.41 16.10
CA HIS A 448 16.58 11.80 14.80
C HIS A 448 15.20 12.49 14.92
N GLN A 449 14.60 12.84 13.78
CA GLN A 449 13.21 13.31 13.67
C GLN A 449 12.18 12.20 13.94
N ARG A 450 10.95 12.59 14.31
CA ARG A 450 9.88 11.72 14.84
C ARG A 450 9.70 10.41 14.07
N GLN A 451 9.43 10.44 12.76
CA GLN A 451 9.12 9.21 12.01
C GLN A 451 10.30 8.22 11.98
N THR A 452 11.55 8.70 11.94
CA THR A 452 12.74 7.82 12.00
C THR A 452 12.83 7.12 13.36
N LYS A 453 12.42 7.80 14.44
CA LYS A 453 12.34 7.19 15.78
C LYS A 453 11.28 6.10 15.85
N ASP A 454 10.11 6.38 15.28
CA ASP A 454 8.94 5.50 15.28
C ASP A 454 9.22 4.23 14.45
N PHE A 455 9.79 4.39 13.25
CA PHE A 455 10.25 3.27 12.43
C PHE A 455 11.41 2.48 13.07
N ALA A 456 12.30 3.12 13.82
CA ALA A 456 13.35 2.41 14.56
C ALA A 456 12.78 1.48 15.66
N LEU A 457 11.65 1.82 16.29
CA LEU A 457 10.98 0.93 17.25
C LEU A 457 10.42 -0.33 16.56
N ILE A 458 9.73 -0.17 15.43
CA ILE A 458 9.22 -1.29 14.63
C ILE A 458 10.37 -2.15 14.10
N ALA A 459 11.46 -1.54 13.62
CA ALA A 459 12.64 -2.24 13.14
C ALA A 459 13.29 -3.09 14.26
N LEU A 460 13.47 -2.52 15.45
CA LEU A 460 14.00 -3.25 16.61
C LEU A 460 13.11 -4.47 16.97
N ALA A 461 11.79 -4.33 16.94
CA ALA A 461 10.88 -5.45 17.20
C ALA A 461 11.03 -6.60 16.18
N LYS A 462 11.12 -6.28 14.88
CA LYS A 462 11.35 -7.27 13.82
C LYS A 462 12.68 -8.00 13.98
N ILE A 463 13.73 -7.27 14.33
CA ILE A 463 15.07 -7.79 14.59
C ILE A 463 15.04 -8.76 15.79
N ALA A 464 14.47 -8.34 16.93
CA ALA A 464 14.39 -9.16 18.15
C ALA A 464 13.57 -10.46 17.99
N ALA A 465 12.65 -10.50 17.03
CA ALA A 465 11.86 -11.69 16.70
C ALA A 465 12.59 -12.70 15.79
N ARG A 466 13.67 -12.31 15.11
CA ARG A 466 14.51 -13.21 14.30
C ARG A 466 15.66 -13.74 15.15
N GLU A 467 15.90 -15.05 15.14
CA GLU A 467 16.92 -15.66 16.00
C GLU A 467 18.37 -15.54 15.50
N GLY A 468 18.53 -15.31 14.20
CA GLY A 468 19.81 -15.37 13.48
C GLY A 468 20.45 -16.75 13.43
N GLU A 469 21.75 -16.77 13.13
CA GLU A 469 22.51 -17.99 12.89
C GLU A 469 23.26 -18.47 14.14
N LEU A 470 23.50 -19.78 14.22
CA LEU A 470 24.20 -20.39 15.37
C LEU A 470 25.72 -20.37 15.20
N VAL A 471 26.19 -19.90 14.05
CA VAL A 471 27.58 -19.85 13.62
C VAL A 471 27.76 -18.52 12.88
N SER A 472 28.86 -17.81 13.10
CA SER A 472 29.22 -16.59 12.35
C SER A 472 29.82 -16.91 10.98
N GLU A 473 29.99 -15.89 10.13
CA GLU A 473 30.72 -16.03 8.83
C GLU A 473 32.14 -16.62 9.00
N ASP A 474 32.82 -16.30 10.12
CA ASP A 474 34.16 -16.83 10.45
C ASP A 474 34.15 -18.28 11.00
N GLY A 475 32.97 -18.91 11.11
CA GLY A 475 32.81 -20.25 11.65
C GLY A 475 32.76 -20.31 13.19
N GLU A 476 32.65 -19.19 13.89
CA GLU A 476 32.55 -19.17 15.36
C GLU A 476 31.14 -19.52 15.83
N VAL A 477 31.00 -20.46 16.76
CA VAL A 477 29.69 -20.81 17.33
C VAL A 477 29.17 -19.65 18.18
N LEU A 478 28.04 -19.07 17.78
CA LEU A 478 27.37 -17.97 18.47
C LEU A 478 26.58 -18.51 19.67
N ASP A 479 26.73 -17.85 20.83
CA ASP A 479 26.09 -18.26 22.08
C ASP A 479 24.57 -18.03 22.05
N PRO A 480 23.72 -19.08 22.15
CA PRO A 480 22.27 -18.93 22.16
C PRO A 480 21.74 -18.06 23.32
N ALA A 481 22.48 -17.94 24.41
CA ALA A 481 22.12 -17.05 25.51
C ALA A 481 22.21 -15.56 25.10
N GLN A 482 23.11 -15.20 24.17
CA GLN A 482 23.21 -13.83 23.64
C GLN A 482 21.99 -13.45 22.82
N ARG A 483 21.40 -14.39 22.05
CA ARG A 483 20.13 -14.17 21.32
C ARG A 483 19.00 -13.84 22.27
N SER A 484 18.85 -14.66 23.31
CA SER A 484 17.83 -14.48 24.35
C SER A 484 18.03 -13.16 25.10
N ALA A 485 19.28 -12.80 25.41
CA ALA A 485 19.62 -11.52 26.01
C ALA A 485 19.25 -10.35 25.08
N ALA A 486 19.68 -10.34 23.82
CA ALA A 486 19.39 -9.28 22.86
C ALA A 486 17.88 -9.10 22.60
N ARG A 487 17.12 -10.20 22.50
CA ARG A 487 15.66 -10.18 22.42
C ARG A 487 15.04 -9.53 23.66
N ASN A 488 15.50 -9.91 24.85
CA ASN A 488 15.02 -9.35 26.11
C ASN A 488 15.41 -7.88 26.31
N ASP A 489 16.64 -7.48 25.93
CA ASP A 489 17.12 -6.09 25.99
C ASP A 489 16.26 -5.17 25.10
N VAL A 490 15.92 -5.64 23.89
CA VAL A 490 15.00 -4.91 23.00
C VAL A 490 13.59 -4.87 23.59
N ALA A 491 13.07 -5.98 24.10
CA ALA A 491 11.75 -6.02 24.71
C ALA A 491 11.64 -5.12 25.96
N GLU A 492 12.68 -5.08 26.80
CA GLU A 492 12.77 -4.15 27.93
C GLU A 492 12.83 -2.70 27.43
N PHE A 493 13.68 -2.40 26.43
CA PHE A 493 13.76 -1.06 25.85
C PHE A 493 12.40 -0.59 25.32
N LEU A 494 11.70 -1.40 24.52
CA LEU A 494 10.36 -1.12 24.01
C LEU A 494 9.34 -0.96 25.16
N THR A 495 9.40 -1.79 26.20
CA THR A 495 8.54 -1.66 27.38
C THR A 495 8.80 -0.35 28.14
N GLN A 496 10.06 0.07 28.27
CA GLN A 496 10.41 1.38 28.85
C GLN A 496 9.95 2.55 27.97
N ARG A 497 9.84 2.39 26.64
CA ARG A 497 9.24 3.39 25.73
C ARG A 497 7.72 3.45 25.87
N LEU A 498 7.06 2.31 26.00
CA LEU A 498 5.62 2.21 26.25
C LEU A 498 5.23 2.93 27.56
N LEU A 499 5.92 2.63 28.66
CA LEU A 499 5.57 3.14 30.00
C LEU A 499 6.05 4.57 30.30
N LYS A 500 6.99 5.13 29.53
CA LYS A 500 7.65 6.43 29.83
C LYS A 500 7.88 7.34 28.63
N GLY A 501 7.49 6.91 27.43
CA GLY A 501 7.51 7.74 26.24
C GLY A 501 6.47 8.86 26.31
N ARG A 502 6.46 9.72 25.30
CA ARG A 502 5.34 10.67 25.08
C ARG A 502 4.26 10.00 24.24
N SER A 503 2.98 10.26 24.47
CA SER A 503 1.82 9.62 23.79
C SER A 503 2.11 8.92 22.43
N GLY A 504 2.50 9.64 21.37
CA GLY A 504 2.82 9.02 20.07
C GLY A 504 3.98 7.99 20.06
N GLU A 505 5.03 8.21 20.87
CA GLU A 505 6.13 7.26 21.12
C GLU A 505 5.62 6.02 21.87
N GLN A 506 4.67 6.18 22.80
CA GLN A 506 4.05 5.07 23.53
C GLN A 506 3.22 4.20 22.57
N HIS A 507 2.47 4.80 21.64
CA HIS A 507 1.69 4.08 20.63
C HIS A 507 2.60 3.20 19.74
N TYR A 508 3.70 3.76 19.22
CA TYR A 508 4.65 2.98 18.40
C TYR A 508 5.42 1.94 19.21
N ALA A 509 5.74 2.21 20.48
CA ALA A 509 6.34 1.21 21.36
C ALA A 509 5.37 0.05 21.65
N GLY A 510 4.09 0.35 21.85
CA GLY A 510 3.03 -0.64 21.99
C GLY A 510 2.88 -1.50 20.73
N LEU A 511 2.75 -0.88 19.55
CA LEU A 511 2.72 -1.59 18.27
C LEU A 511 3.97 -2.45 18.06
N ALA A 512 5.17 -1.93 18.37
CA ALA A 512 6.42 -2.67 18.25
C ALA A 512 6.43 -3.92 19.14
N LEU A 513 5.95 -3.83 20.39
CA LEU A 513 5.75 -5.01 21.24
C LEU A 513 4.72 -5.97 20.65
N GLY A 514 3.62 -5.46 20.08
CA GLY A 514 2.64 -6.24 19.32
C GLY A 514 3.30 -7.06 18.21
N VAL A 515 4.05 -6.40 17.32
CA VAL A 515 4.80 -7.04 16.22
C VAL A 515 5.82 -8.06 16.73
N LEU A 516 6.56 -7.75 17.80
CA LEU A 516 7.52 -8.69 18.39
C LEU A 516 6.82 -9.97 18.84
N HIS A 517 5.77 -9.88 19.65
CA HIS A 517 5.03 -11.05 20.15
C HIS A 517 4.32 -11.82 19.04
N GLU A 518 3.77 -11.12 18.05
CA GLU A 518 3.17 -11.71 16.85
C GLU A 518 4.17 -12.64 16.15
N ARG A 519 5.35 -12.11 15.80
CA ARG A 519 6.45 -12.87 15.16
C ARG A 519 7.05 -13.97 16.04
N LEU A 520 7.02 -13.82 17.36
CA LEU A 520 7.38 -14.91 18.28
C LEU A 520 6.34 -16.05 18.20
N ARG A 521 5.03 -15.75 18.19
CA ARG A 521 3.99 -16.78 18.05
C ARG A 521 4.08 -17.52 16.71
N GLU A 522 4.30 -16.83 15.59
CA GLU A 522 4.51 -17.47 14.28
C GLU A 522 5.62 -18.53 14.32
N ARG A 523 6.66 -18.30 15.13
CA ARG A 523 7.82 -19.18 15.30
C ARG A 523 7.64 -20.25 16.38
N GLY A 524 6.50 -20.26 17.09
CA GLY A 524 6.28 -21.13 18.25
C GLY A 524 7.06 -20.74 19.51
N GLU A 525 7.65 -19.55 19.52
CA GLU A 525 8.43 -19.02 20.65
C GLU A 525 7.53 -18.57 21.81
N ARG A 526 8.10 -18.54 23.02
CA ARG A 526 7.36 -18.13 24.22
C ARG A 526 7.19 -16.62 24.29
N PRO A 527 6.02 -16.11 24.74
CA PRO A 527 5.82 -14.69 24.95
C PRO A 527 6.65 -14.16 26.12
N ILE A 528 7.15 -12.94 25.96
CA ILE A 528 7.82 -12.14 27.01
C ILE A 528 6.75 -11.56 27.94
N VAL A 529 6.37 -12.31 28.98
CA VAL A 529 5.22 -12.00 29.86
C VAL A 529 5.21 -10.57 30.39
N ALA A 530 6.36 -10.02 30.78
CA ALA A 530 6.47 -8.67 31.35
C ALA A 530 5.95 -7.57 30.40
N SER A 531 6.17 -7.71 29.09
CA SER A 531 5.69 -6.72 28.12
C SER A 531 4.24 -6.95 27.69
N LEU A 532 3.70 -8.17 27.81
CA LEU A 532 2.25 -8.41 27.70
C LEU A 532 1.48 -7.75 28.85
N VAL A 533 2.00 -7.85 30.08
CA VAL A 533 1.41 -7.19 31.26
C VAL A 533 1.45 -5.67 31.08
N ALA A 534 2.58 -5.10 30.65
CA ALA A 534 2.66 -3.66 30.38
C ALA A 534 1.67 -3.19 29.29
N LEU A 535 1.49 -3.97 28.21
CA LEU A 535 0.47 -3.69 27.19
C LEU A 535 -0.96 -3.75 27.73
N HIS A 536 -1.25 -4.69 28.64
CA HIS A 536 -2.55 -4.81 29.30
C HIS A 536 -2.83 -3.61 30.21
N ASP A 537 -1.85 -3.23 31.04
CA ASP A 537 -1.99 -2.13 32.00
C ASP A 537 -2.20 -0.78 31.30
N GLU A 538 -1.47 -0.51 30.21
CA GLU A 538 -1.65 0.71 29.40
C GLU A 538 -3.01 0.71 28.66
N LEU A 539 -3.48 -0.43 28.13
CA LEU A 539 -4.84 -0.52 27.58
C LEU A 539 -5.89 -0.22 28.65
N ALA A 540 -5.75 -0.77 29.86
CA ALA A 540 -6.69 -0.53 30.95
C ALA A 540 -6.71 0.96 31.35
N ALA A 541 -5.54 1.59 31.46
CA ALA A 541 -5.38 3.01 31.78
C ALA A 541 -5.78 3.98 30.65
N ALA A 542 -5.97 3.50 29.41
CA ALA A 542 -6.25 4.36 28.26
C ALA A 542 -7.67 4.97 28.29
N ASP A 543 -7.74 6.30 28.37
CA ASP A 543 -8.98 7.08 28.23
C ASP A 543 -9.05 7.84 26.88
N GLY A 544 -7.91 8.14 26.25
CA GLY A 544 -7.84 8.81 24.97
C GLY A 544 -8.19 7.88 23.80
N ALA A 545 -8.87 8.40 22.78
CA ALA A 545 -9.29 7.59 21.63
C ALA A 545 -8.10 6.97 20.87
N ASP A 546 -7.01 7.73 20.72
CA ASP A 546 -5.78 7.24 20.07
C ASP A 546 -5.05 6.21 20.93
N ASP A 547 -5.02 6.41 22.25
CA ASP A 547 -4.41 5.48 23.21
C ASP A 547 -5.18 4.15 23.23
N ILE A 548 -6.51 4.19 23.35
CA ILE A 548 -7.40 3.02 23.28
C ILE A 548 -7.20 2.28 21.95
N GLY A 549 -7.13 3.01 20.84
CA GLY A 549 -6.91 2.41 19.53
C GLY A 549 -5.55 1.73 19.40
N ALA A 550 -4.47 2.44 19.74
CA ALA A 550 -3.10 1.94 19.64
C ALA A 550 -2.90 0.70 20.51
N PHE A 551 -3.32 0.75 21.78
CA PHE A 551 -3.12 -0.33 22.73
C PHE A 551 -4.08 -1.49 22.49
N ALA A 552 -5.28 -1.27 21.92
CA ALA A 552 -6.13 -2.36 21.44
C ALA A 552 -5.47 -3.12 20.28
N VAL A 553 -4.97 -2.42 19.25
CA VAL A 553 -4.24 -3.08 18.15
C VAL A 553 -2.99 -3.78 18.66
N ALA A 554 -2.21 -3.15 19.54
CA ALA A 554 -1.00 -3.73 20.12
C ALA A 554 -1.27 -5.00 20.95
N THR A 555 -2.31 -5.01 21.79
CA THR A 555 -2.70 -6.19 22.59
C THR A 555 -3.26 -7.31 21.72
N GLY A 556 -4.01 -6.98 20.67
CA GLY A 556 -4.50 -7.93 19.67
C GLY A 556 -3.36 -8.57 18.89
N LEU A 557 -2.45 -7.75 18.33
CA LEU A 557 -1.20 -8.20 17.69
C LEU A 557 -0.39 -9.10 18.61
N ALA A 558 -0.21 -8.71 19.87
CA ALA A 558 0.59 -9.47 20.81
C ALA A 558 -0.03 -10.83 21.21
N GLY A 559 -1.33 -11.04 20.99
CA GLY A 559 -2.03 -12.22 21.48
C GLY A 559 -2.27 -12.17 23.00
N SER A 560 -2.48 -10.97 23.56
CA SER A 560 -2.71 -10.75 24.99
C SER A 560 -4.11 -11.20 25.41
N ILE A 561 -4.30 -12.52 25.59
CA ILE A 561 -5.58 -13.15 25.94
C ILE A 561 -6.19 -12.54 27.22
N ASP A 562 -5.37 -12.20 28.21
CA ASP A 562 -5.82 -11.59 29.47
C ASP A 562 -6.47 -10.20 29.28
N SER A 563 -6.16 -9.51 28.17
CA SER A 563 -6.77 -8.21 27.81
C SER A 563 -8.20 -8.31 27.31
N LYS A 564 -8.71 -9.51 27.01
CA LYS A 564 -10.06 -9.74 26.47
C LYS A 564 -11.17 -9.01 27.23
N LYS A 565 -11.22 -9.12 28.56
CA LYS A 565 -12.28 -8.49 29.36
C LYS A 565 -12.22 -6.97 29.33
N GLU A 566 -11.02 -6.41 29.29
CA GLU A 566 -10.85 -4.96 29.18
C GLU A 566 -11.21 -4.49 27.77
N LEU A 567 -10.86 -5.24 26.72
CA LEU A 567 -11.33 -4.96 25.36
C LEU A 567 -12.87 -5.01 25.26
N GLU A 568 -13.54 -6.01 25.84
CA GLU A 568 -15.02 -6.07 25.91
C GLU A 568 -15.59 -4.83 26.64
N HIS A 569 -14.94 -4.39 27.73
CA HIS A 569 -15.31 -3.17 28.46
C HIS A 569 -15.09 -1.89 27.65
N LYS A 570 -13.92 -1.71 27.02
CA LYS A 570 -13.61 -0.58 26.13
C LYS A 570 -14.55 -0.54 24.93
N LEU A 571 -14.98 -1.69 24.39
CA LEU A 571 -15.89 -1.75 23.24
C LEU A 571 -17.26 -1.11 23.55
N VAL A 572 -17.72 -1.27 24.80
CA VAL A 572 -18.98 -0.71 25.30
C VAL A 572 -18.85 0.74 25.75
N THR A 573 -17.72 1.12 26.35
CA THR A 573 -17.53 2.47 26.94
C THR A 573 -16.99 3.51 25.96
N THR A 574 -16.25 3.10 24.92
CA THR A 574 -15.63 4.00 23.93
C THR A 574 -16.68 4.61 23.01
N ARG A 575 -16.73 5.94 22.96
CA ARG A 575 -17.66 6.67 22.07
C ARG A 575 -17.09 6.91 20.66
N THR A 576 -15.78 7.07 20.53
CA THR A 576 -15.14 7.40 19.24
C THR A 576 -15.21 6.19 18.30
N PRO A 577 -15.80 6.32 17.09
CA PRO A 577 -16.00 5.17 16.20
C PRO A 577 -14.70 4.48 15.77
N ALA A 578 -13.66 5.24 15.42
CA ALA A 578 -12.36 4.66 15.05
C ALA A 578 -11.75 3.81 16.18
N ALA A 579 -11.65 4.37 17.39
CA ALA A 579 -11.15 3.67 18.58
C ALA A 579 -11.96 2.39 18.88
N ARG A 580 -13.29 2.48 18.83
CA ARG A 580 -14.22 1.35 19.02
C ARG A 580 -14.06 0.27 17.94
N GLY A 581 -13.72 0.66 16.71
CA GLY A 581 -13.38 -0.25 15.60
C GLY A 581 -12.11 -1.05 15.86
N TYR A 582 -11.04 -0.42 16.37
CA TYR A 582 -9.81 -1.13 16.77
C TYR A 582 -10.02 -2.12 17.90
N VAL A 583 -10.87 -1.77 18.87
CA VAL A 583 -11.21 -2.69 19.96
C VAL A 583 -11.97 -3.91 19.44
N ALA A 584 -12.90 -3.73 18.48
CA ALA A 584 -13.55 -4.86 17.80
C ALA A 584 -12.52 -5.72 17.04
N LEU A 585 -11.66 -5.09 16.25
CA LEU A 585 -10.61 -5.77 15.48
C LEU A 585 -9.68 -6.59 16.39
N SER A 586 -9.25 -6.02 17.51
CA SER A 586 -8.43 -6.68 18.52
C SER A 586 -9.09 -7.92 19.11
N LEU A 587 -10.38 -7.86 19.46
CA LEU A 587 -11.15 -9.03 19.90
C LEU A 587 -11.24 -10.12 18.83
N GLY A 588 -11.31 -9.73 17.55
CA GLY A 588 -11.21 -10.63 16.41
C GLY A 588 -9.85 -11.32 16.32
N MET A 589 -8.76 -10.56 16.41
CA MET A 589 -7.38 -11.06 16.39
C MET A 589 -7.06 -12.00 17.56
N LEU A 590 -7.66 -11.76 18.73
CA LEU A 590 -7.55 -12.65 19.90
C LEU A 590 -8.41 -13.93 19.80
N GLY A 591 -9.18 -14.12 18.72
CA GLY A 591 -10.07 -15.28 18.57
C GLY A 591 -11.21 -15.31 19.60
N SER A 592 -11.65 -14.14 20.09
CA SER A 592 -12.64 -14.03 21.17
C SER A 592 -14.09 -14.31 20.71
N THR A 593 -14.40 -15.57 20.42
CA THR A 593 -15.72 -16.01 19.92
C THR A 593 -16.89 -15.69 20.85
N THR A 594 -16.68 -15.57 22.17
CA THR A 594 -17.74 -15.14 23.10
C THR A 594 -18.12 -13.66 22.94
N SER A 595 -17.29 -12.86 22.27
CA SER A 595 -17.55 -11.45 22.01
C SER A 595 -18.35 -11.24 20.72
N SER A 596 -18.61 -12.28 19.92
CA SER A 596 -19.29 -12.16 18.62
C SER A 596 -20.67 -11.50 18.72
N GLU A 597 -21.49 -11.80 19.73
CA GLU A 597 -22.80 -11.14 19.91
C GLU A 597 -22.67 -9.63 20.16
N LEU A 598 -21.65 -9.22 20.92
CA LEU A 598 -21.37 -7.82 21.20
C LEU A 598 -20.91 -7.08 19.94
N ILE A 599 -20.10 -7.73 19.09
CA ILE A 599 -19.63 -7.18 17.81
C ILE A 599 -20.75 -7.17 16.76
N GLN A 600 -21.67 -8.15 16.75
CA GLN A 600 -22.88 -8.10 15.90
C GLN A 600 -23.79 -6.93 16.26
N ALA A 601 -24.05 -6.71 17.55
CA ALA A 601 -24.83 -5.56 18.01
C ALA A 601 -24.15 -4.22 17.68
N LEU A 602 -22.83 -4.21 17.48
CA LEU A 602 -22.08 -3.06 17.00
C LEU A 602 -22.29 -2.86 15.48
N VAL A 603 -22.18 -3.90 14.66
CA VAL A 603 -22.46 -3.85 13.21
C VAL A 603 -23.85 -3.31 12.94
N GLU A 604 -24.89 -3.86 13.58
CA GLU A 604 -26.30 -3.45 13.40
C GLU A 604 -26.55 -1.97 13.72
N ARG A 605 -25.75 -1.37 14.61
CA ARG A 605 -25.89 0.03 15.04
C ARG A 605 -24.99 1.00 14.27
N SER A 606 -24.16 0.49 13.36
CA SER A 606 -23.12 1.27 12.66
C SER A 606 -23.47 1.56 11.19
N GLU A 607 -24.75 1.49 10.78
CA GLU A 607 -25.21 1.75 9.40
C GLU A 607 -24.72 3.10 8.84
N TYR A 608 -24.66 4.12 9.71
CA TYR A 608 -24.18 5.47 9.40
C TYR A 608 -22.73 5.74 9.86
N GLU A 609 -22.02 4.70 10.29
CA GLU A 609 -20.60 4.74 10.68
C GLU A 609 -19.79 3.74 9.80
N PRO A 610 -19.64 3.98 8.48
CA PRO A 610 -19.04 3.04 7.51
C PRO A 610 -17.75 2.34 7.96
N GLU A 611 -16.81 3.08 8.54
CA GLU A 611 -15.51 2.54 8.95
C GLU A 611 -15.64 1.60 10.16
N LEU A 612 -16.51 1.94 11.11
CA LEU A 612 -16.79 1.09 12.27
C LEU A 612 -17.53 -0.19 11.85
N LEU A 613 -18.48 -0.08 10.93
CA LEU A 613 -19.18 -1.22 10.34
C LEU A 613 -18.17 -2.18 9.69
N LYS A 614 -17.26 -1.68 8.84
CA LYS A 614 -16.22 -2.49 8.20
C LYS A 614 -15.30 -3.16 9.24
N GLN A 615 -14.80 -2.42 10.23
CA GLN A 615 -13.91 -2.99 11.26
C GLN A 615 -14.60 -4.06 12.12
N ALA A 616 -15.85 -3.83 12.51
CA ALA A 616 -16.64 -4.82 13.26
C ALA A 616 -16.99 -6.05 12.40
N ALA A 617 -17.25 -5.88 11.10
CA ALA A 617 -17.45 -6.99 10.17
C ALA A 617 -16.17 -7.81 9.93
N ILE A 618 -15.01 -7.15 9.79
CA ILE A 618 -13.69 -7.81 9.72
C ILE A 618 -13.46 -8.62 10.99
N ALA A 619 -13.71 -8.05 12.17
CA ALA A 619 -13.58 -8.75 13.43
C ALA A 619 -14.45 -10.02 13.49
N LEU A 620 -15.72 -9.95 13.08
CA LEU A 620 -16.58 -11.14 12.99
C LEU A 620 -16.09 -12.17 11.96
N GLY A 621 -15.45 -11.72 10.88
CA GLY A 621 -14.78 -12.58 9.91
C GLY A 621 -13.60 -13.34 10.52
N LEU A 622 -12.73 -12.67 11.28
CA LEU A 622 -11.62 -13.29 12.04
C LEU A 622 -12.15 -14.32 13.06
N LEU A 623 -13.29 -14.03 13.69
CA LEU A 623 -13.97 -14.96 14.61
C LEU A 623 -14.71 -16.12 13.91
N GLY A 624 -14.80 -16.11 12.58
CA GLY A 624 -15.53 -17.12 11.81
C GLY A 624 -17.04 -17.11 12.04
N ASP A 625 -17.65 -15.99 12.44
CA ASP A 625 -19.08 -15.94 12.74
C ASP A 625 -19.91 -16.13 11.46
N LYS A 626 -20.57 -17.30 11.39
CA LYS A 626 -21.31 -17.76 10.21
C LYS A 626 -22.52 -16.89 9.88
N ARG A 627 -23.03 -16.07 10.80
CA ARG A 627 -24.21 -15.21 10.61
C ARG A 627 -23.87 -13.87 9.94
N THR A 628 -22.59 -13.50 9.89
CA THR A 628 -22.12 -12.18 9.43
C THR A 628 -22.57 -11.86 8.01
N VAL A 629 -22.44 -12.81 7.07
CA VAL A 629 -22.88 -12.60 5.67
C VAL A 629 -24.38 -12.37 5.58
N GLU A 630 -25.19 -13.13 6.32
CA GLU A 630 -26.66 -12.98 6.32
C GLU A 630 -27.09 -11.65 6.95
N LEU A 631 -26.37 -11.16 7.95
CA LEU A 631 -26.57 -9.83 8.54
C LEU A 631 -26.23 -8.73 7.51
N LEU A 632 -25.03 -8.75 6.95
CA LEU A 632 -24.56 -7.73 5.99
C LEU A 632 -25.40 -7.72 4.71
N SER A 633 -25.80 -8.88 4.17
CA SER A 633 -26.68 -8.97 3.00
C SER A 633 -28.07 -8.37 3.25
N ARG A 634 -28.66 -8.56 4.44
CA ARG A 634 -29.93 -7.90 4.80
C ARG A 634 -29.76 -6.38 4.88
N MET A 635 -28.73 -5.92 5.60
CA MET A 635 -28.43 -4.48 5.70
C MET A 635 -28.20 -3.87 4.31
N LEU A 636 -27.58 -4.59 3.38
CA LEU A 636 -27.29 -4.09 2.03
C LEU A 636 -28.55 -3.94 1.17
N ALA A 637 -29.52 -4.85 1.30
CA ALA A 637 -30.81 -4.73 0.62
C ALA A 637 -31.66 -3.54 1.14
N ASP A 638 -31.55 -3.24 2.43
CA ASP A 638 -32.24 -2.11 3.06
C ASP A 638 -31.49 -0.76 2.88
N ALA A 639 -30.19 -0.79 2.57
CA ALA A 639 -29.35 0.39 2.44
C ALA A 639 -29.84 1.36 1.33
N ARG A 640 -30.00 2.64 1.70
CA ARG A 640 -30.44 3.73 0.80
C ARG A 640 -29.36 4.76 0.48
N SER A 641 -28.25 4.77 1.21
CA SER A 641 -27.15 5.70 0.98
C SER A 641 -25.99 5.00 0.26
N LEU A 642 -25.32 5.72 -0.65
CA LEU A 642 -24.14 5.19 -1.36
C LEU A 642 -23.00 4.82 -0.40
N SER A 643 -22.81 5.57 0.70
CA SER A 643 -21.77 5.27 1.70
C SER A 643 -22.08 3.99 2.49
N THR A 644 -23.34 3.75 2.85
CA THR A 644 -23.78 2.52 3.52
C THR A 644 -23.68 1.32 2.56
N GLN A 645 -24.12 1.49 1.30
CA GLN A 645 -23.98 0.46 0.25
C GLN A 645 -22.50 0.10 0.00
N ALA A 646 -21.63 1.10 -0.13
CA ALA A 646 -20.19 0.91 -0.24
C ALA A 646 -19.63 0.13 0.94
N ALA A 647 -19.91 0.54 2.17
CA ALA A 647 -19.41 -0.10 3.39
C ALA A 647 -19.80 -1.58 3.50
N LEU A 648 -21.05 -1.89 3.17
CA LEU A 648 -21.59 -3.25 3.24
C LEU A 648 -21.07 -4.14 2.12
N ALA A 649 -21.01 -3.65 0.88
CA ALA A 649 -20.35 -4.34 -0.22
C ALA A 649 -18.85 -4.56 0.07
N THR A 650 -18.17 -3.58 0.67
CA THR A 650 -16.77 -3.69 1.14
C THR A 650 -16.64 -4.82 2.15
N ALA A 651 -17.47 -4.83 3.18
CA ALA A 651 -17.42 -5.83 4.25
C ALA A 651 -17.63 -7.25 3.71
N LEU A 652 -18.63 -7.45 2.82
CA LEU A 652 -18.86 -8.72 2.13
C LEU A 652 -17.66 -9.12 1.25
N GLY A 653 -17.08 -8.14 0.53
CA GLY A 653 -15.88 -8.28 -0.29
C GLY A 653 -14.68 -8.80 0.47
N ILE A 654 -14.31 -8.06 1.52
CA ILE A 654 -13.14 -8.28 2.38
C ILE A 654 -13.25 -9.59 3.17
N ILE A 655 -14.44 -9.94 3.68
CA ILE A 655 -14.67 -11.24 4.35
C ILE A 655 -14.42 -12.42 3.40
N GLY A 656 -14.73 -12.27 2.11
CA GLY A 656 -14.43 -13.28 1.09
C GLY A 656 -15.19 -14.60 1.26
N ASP A 657 -16.38 -14.57 1.89
CA ASP A 657 -17.27 -15.72 2.03
C ASP A 657 -18.20 -15.82 0.80
N ARG A 658 -18.15 -16.98 0.13
CA ARG A 658 -18.91 -17.32 -1.07
C ARG A 658 -20.42 -17.14 -1.00
N ARG A 659 -20.99 -17.09 0.20
CA ARG A 659 -22.43 -16.84 0.42
C ARG A 659 -22.84 -15.40 0.07
N SER A 660 -21.89 -14.47 -0.05
CA SER A 660 -22.14 -13.10 -0.47
C SER A 660 -22.39 -12.95 -1.98
N VAL A 661 -21.91 -13.90 -2.79
CA VAL A 661 -21.87 -13.80 -4.26
C VAL A 661 -23.24 -13.52 -4.87
N GLU A 662 -24.29 -14.24 -4.47
CA GLU A 662 -25.65 -14.02 -4.99
C GLU A 662 -26.16 -12.60 -4.70
N THR A 663 -25.84 -12.06 -3.52
CA THR A 663 -26.23 -10.68 -3.14
C THR A 663 -25.50 -9.67 -4.01
N LEU A 664 -24.19 -9.86 -4.22
CA LEU A 664 -23.36 -8.94 -5.00
C LEU A 664 -23.68 -9.03 -6.50
N VAL A 665 -23.87 -10.21 -7.08
CA VAL A 665 -24.27 -10.36 -8.49
C VAL A 665 -25.60 -9.65 -8.76
N LYS A 666 -26.60 -9.79 -7.87
CA LYS A 666 -27.87 -9.05 -7.99
C LYS A 666 -27.66 -7.54 -7.95
N MET A 667 -26.82 -7.04 -7.04
CA MET A 667 -26.50 -5.61 -6.92
C MET A 667 -25.75 -5.06 -8.14
N LEU A 668 -24.90 -5.85 -8.80
CA LEU A 668 -24.24 -5.48 -10.06
C LEU A 668 -25.24 -5.40 -11.25
N GLN A 669 -26.25 -6.27 -11.24
CA GLN A 669 -27.24 -6.40 -12.31
C GLN A 669 -28.49 -5.51 -12.11
N ASP A 670 -28.64 -4.84 -10.97
CA ASP A 670 -29.79 -3.98 -10.70
C ASP A 670 -29.63 -2.61 -11.38
N GLU A 671 -30.19 -2.49 -12.60
CA GLU A 671 -30.26 -1.26 -13.39
C GLU A 671 -30.99 -0.10 -12.69
N THR A 672 -31.68 -0.32 -11.55
CA THR A 672 -32.29 0.75 -10.76
C THR A 672 -31.31 1.45 -9.81
N LEU A 673 -30.14 0.83 -9.57
CA LEU A 673 -29.03 1.42 -8.81
C LEU A 673 -28.15 2.32 -9.70
N THR A 674 -27.38 3.21 -9.07
CA THR A 674 -26.43 4.07 -9.79
C THR A 674 -25.23 3.27 -10.31
N GLY A 675 -24.52 3.82 -11.30
CA GLY A 675 -23.27 3.25 -11.81
C GLY A 675 -22.27 2.93 -10.69
N THR A 676 -21.97 3.93 -9.86
CA THR A 676 -21.13 3.81 -8.66
C THR A 676 -21.59 2.70 -7.69
N ALA A 677 -22.90 2.51 -7.51
CA ALA A 677 -23.44 1.46 -6.64
C ALA A 677 -23.23 0.07 -7.24
N ARG A 678 -23.55 -0.12 -8.53
CA ARG A 678 -23.30 -1.37 -9.25
C ARG A 678 -21.80 -1.70 -9.32
N ALA A 679 -20.96 -0.69 -9.50
CA ALA A 679 -19.51 -0.80 -9.43
C ALA A 679 -19.03 -1.29 -8.05
N PHE A 680 -19.71 -0.92 -6.94
CA PHE A 680 -19.36 -1.45 -5.61
C PHE A 680 -19.52 -2.97 -5.58
N ALA A 681 -20.56 -3.50 -6.22
CA ALA A 681 -20.72 -4.94 -6.34
C ALA A 681 -19.65 -5.59 -7.23
N ALA A 682 -19.27 -4.98 -8.36
CA ALA A 682 -18.20 -5.51 -9.23
C ALA A 682 -16.86 -5.64 -8.49
N ALA A 683 -16.42 -4.58 -7.81
CA ALA A 683 -15.16 -4.60 -7.06
C ALA A 683 -15.24 -5.55 -5.84
N ALA A 684 -16.38 -5.62 -5.14
CA ALA A 684 -16.59 -6.59 -4.06
C ALA A 684 -16.56 -8.06 -4.54
N LEU A 685 -17.11 -8.36 -5.73
CA LEU A 685 -16.98 -9.67 -6.38
C LEU A 685 -15.51 -9.99 -6.69
N GLY A 686 -14.75 -9.00 -7.16
CA GLY A 686 -13.30 -9.10 -7.34
C GLY A 686 -12.54 -9.39 -6.05
N LEU A 687 -13.01 -8.89 -4.91
CA LEU A 687 -12.43 -9.22 -3.59
C LEU A 687 -12.79 -10.63 -3.13
N VAL A 688 -14.05 -11.03 -3.27
CA VAL A 688 -14.55 -12.36 -2.88
C VAL A 688 -13.85 -13.47 -3.66
N ALA A 689 -13.65 -13.27 -4.95
CA ALA A 689 -13.04 -14.25 -5.85
C ALA A 689 -11.57 -13.94 -6.21
N ASP A 690 -10.89 -13.09 -5.43
CA ASP A 690 -9.46 -12.81 -5.60
C ASP A 690 -8.63 -14.09 -5.49
N LYS A 691 -7.72 -14.31 -6.43
CA LYS A 691 -6.79 -15.45 -6.42
C LYS A 691 -5.70 -15.33 -5.34
N GLU A 692 -5.47 -14.13 -4.82
CA GLU A 692 -4.44 -13.85 -3.82
C GLU A 692 -5.03 -13.89 -2.40
N PRO A 693 -4.35 -14.50 -1.41
CA PRO A 693 -4.85 -14.59 -0.03
C PRO A 693 -4.78 -13.24 0.72
N MET A 694 -3.96 -12.31 0.22
CA MET A 694 -3.80 -10.94 0.71
C MET A 694 -4.06 -9.96 -0.43
N PRO A 695 -4.43 -8.71 -0.13
CA PRO A 695 -4.66 -7.68 -1.15
C PRO A 695 -3.44 -7.52 -2.07
N TRP A 696 -3.64 -7.37 -3.38
CA TRP A 696 -2.50 -7.34 -4.33
C TRP A 696 -1.53 -6.19 -4.06
N ASN A 697 -2.03 -5.07 -3.55
CA ASN A 697 -1.27 -3.85 -3.22
C ASN A 697 -0.40 -4.03 -1.96
N SER A 698 -0.68 -5.01 -1.09
CA SER A 698 0.17 -5.35 0.07
C SER A 698 1.62 -5.69 -0.33
N LYS A 699 1.80 -6.33 -1.50
CA LYS A 699 3.12 -6.59 -2.11
C LYS A 699 3.94 -5.31 -2.29
N ILE A 700 3.30 -4.17 -2.53
CA ILE A 700 3.94 -2.85 -2.68
C ILE A 700 3.99 -2.13 -1.33
N GLY A 701 2.88 -2.06 -0.60
CA GLY A 701 2.66 -1.20 0.57
C GLY A 701 3.29 -1.65 1.89
N VAL A 702 3.46 -2.96 2.12
CA VAL A 702 4.07 -3.48 3.36
C VAL A 702 5.53 -3.07 3.45
N ASP A 703 5.94 -2.52 4.59
CA ASP A 703 7.28 -1.94 4.84
C ASP A 703 7.70 -0.83 3.85
N LEU A 704 6.72 -0.17 3.24
CA LEU A 704 6.94 1.04 2.44
C LEU A 704 7.13 2.26 3.36
N ASN A 705 8.08 3.15 3.03
CA ASN A 705 8.08 4.48 3.60
C ASN A 705 6.98 5.33 2.96
N TYR A 706 5.79 5.30 3.56
CA TYR A 706 4.63 6.07 3.13
C TYR A 706 4.79 7.60 3.27
N ARG A 707 5.85 8.10 3.92
CA ARG A 707 6.20 9.53 3.89
C ARG A 707 6.92 9.96 2.62
N ALA A 708 7.58 9.02 1.95
CA ALA A 708 8.22 9.22 0.66
C ALA A 708 7.21 9.12 -0.51
N SER A 709 5.92 9.37 -0.26
CA SER A 709 4.89 9.14 -1.26
C SER A 709 4.97 10.08 -2.45
N VAL A 710 4.78 9.52 -3.64
CA VAL A 710 4.57 10.20 -4.92
C VAL A 710 3.12 10.05 -5.36
N GLU A 711 2.63 10.89 -6.29
CA GLU A 711 1.20 10.96 -6.65
C GLU A 711 0.66 9.61 -7.17
N THR A 712 1.45 8.93 -7.99
CA THR A 712 1.14 7.60 -8.54
C THR A 712 1.30 6.46 -7.55
N LEU A 713 1.88 6.69 -6.37
CA LEU A 713 2.05 5.66 -5.33
C LEU A 713 0.89 5.67 -4.34
N ASN A 714 0.68 6.81 -3.68
CA ASN A 714 -0.42 7.04 -2.73
C ASN A 714 -0.73 8.54 -2.67
N SER A 715 -1.97 8.92 -3.01
CA SER A 715 -2.41 10.33 -3.09
C SER A 715 -3.65 10.59 -2.23
N THR A 716 -3.81 11.82 -1.75
CA THR A 716 -5.02 12.24 -1.01
C THR A 716 -6.30 12.20 -1.85
N ASP A 717 -6.18 12.34 -3.18
CA ASP A 717 -7.31 12.18 -4.09
C ASP A 717 -7.58 10.71 -4.47
N GLY A 718 -6.91 9.75 -3.84
CA GLY A 718 -7.20 8.32 -3.94
C GLY A 718 -6.89 7.72 -5.31
N LYS A 719 -5.90 8.28 -6.02
CA LYS A 719 -5.52 7.89 -7.38
C LYS A 719 -4.11 7.28 -7.47
N GLY A 720 -3.40 7.12 -6.35
CA GLY A 720 -2.17 6.36 -6.31
C GLY A 720 -2.44 4.87 -6.49
N VAL A 721 -1.43 4.11 -6.93
CA VAL A 721 -1.54 2.66 -7.19
C VAL A 721 -2.03 1.90 -5.95
N LEU A 722 -1.67 2.35 -4.74
CA LEU A 722 -2.13 1.72 -3.49
C LEU A 722 -3.59 2.03 -3.14
N ASN A 723 -4.18 3.06 -3.78
CA ASN A 723 -5.56 3.50 -3.55
C ASN A 723 -6.55 2.96 -4.59
N ILE A 724 -6.06 2.47 -5.73
CA ILE A 724 -6.90 1.86 -6.78
C ILE A 724 -7.23 0.42 -6.37
N LEU A 725 -8.48 0.01 -6.61
CA LEU A 725 -9.12 -1.13 -5.95
C LEU A 725 -9.54 -2.23 -6.91
#